data_AF-A0A3R6Z354-F1
#
_entry.id   AF-A0A3R6Z354-F1
#
_cell.length_a   1.000
_cell.length_b   1.000
_cell.length_c   1.000
_cell.angle_alpha   90.00
_cell.angle_beta   90.00
_cell.angle_gamma   90.00
#
_symmetry.space_group_name_H-M   'P 1'
#
loop_
_entity.id
_entity.type
_entity.pdbx_description
1 polymer ?
#
loop_
_entity_poly.entity_id
_entity_poly.type
_entity_poly.pdbx_seq_one_letter_code
_entity_poly.pdbx_strand_id
1 'polypeptide(L)'
;APQFHVAINDNQYDYGVHCGRCVSVTCVDARCPTKRSVMGQITDRCPECSHGDLDMSLPMFQQVTGFTTDRLAISWDFVDCPVAGGVQVCAKSGSSIHWLYVQPDNAVNGVKSMRINGGDAPIFASAYYFMSTVLGTVDLSRTQVEMTSHSGETIRATVALVADQCTQIPQQFGGDSAAHIGSYSPTTGFIFLFNLVVGTGALTIPHAFAQVGLLYGAFALFLLSVVSYVSGTYVIEAIAGVNALQGLQQQVKGVSASQARTSETTTANTSSIDDTTSEAVPFLVHTNVRQPSSPVIALPFIVNLKDFNQADEEYVSGLHFDISKKELFSPRGVAAFYVCMIAYLYGDLAIYAVGMSSCSRPDRFQHIVAIAIPKSLREVICPRPTPNVTVWNCPELHMSSTVLYRALVALFGISLAPFAMGHMQKTALIQIVTTIMRHLSFMLMIVLACVGIAQGHGRPIADVLSHSNLGYLPNVFGICIYSFMCHHRSRIPLHVDTFDLNVGSHSSLPGIIAPISKKRAVRSIFLGAFIAVFVLYIVLSFSATFRYLPEHIQDVYTLNFTTYPNAFIAYFLSLFPVFTLSTTFPIIAITLRENLRTLFHANSSQHVSDMTLFALLAIVPPLVIAFFTEDVGMLVGITGAYAGLAIQWVIPASFVYCLRQRLDEVGKSLKLQGAPKNPFASSFGGVGWLALLMGLSAVSLLVITYTRVFK
;
A
#
# COMPACT_ATOMS: atom_id res chain seq x y z
N ALA A 1 5.73 22.19 -15.36
CA ALA A 1 7.03 22.81 -15.07
C ALA A 1 6.87 23.79 -13.91
N PRO A 2 7.89 23.96 -13.06
CA PRO A 2 7.92 25.00 -12.03
C PRO A 2 7.72 26.40 -12.64
N GLN A 3 7.18 27.31 -11.84
CA GLN A 3 6.92 28.69 -12.27
C GLN A 3 8.20 29.54 -12.39
N PHE A 4 9.26 29.14 -11.68
CA PHE A 4 10.47 29.93 -11.52
C PHE A 4 11.68 29.28 -12.16
N HIS A 5 12.58 30.11 -12.66
CA HIS A 5 13.79 29.70 -13.37
C HIS A 5 15.03 30.20 -12.63
N VAL A 6 16.08 29.37 -12.64
CA VAL A 6 17.41 29.71 -12.13
C VAL A 6 18.50 29.32 -13.12
N ALA A 7 19.60 30.06 -13.08
CA ALA A 7 20.85 29.71 -13.71
C ALA A 7 21.87 29.30 -12.64
N ILE A 8 22.61 28.23 -12.91
CA ILE A 8 23.63 27.69 -12.00
C ILE A 8 25.02 28.01 -12.54
N ASN A 9 26.02 28.07 -11.66
CA ASN A 9 27.38 28.40 -12.05
C ASN A 9 27.99 27.39 -13.05
N ASP A 10 28.99 27.85 -13.82
CA ASP A 10 29.57 27.08 -14.93
C ASP A 10 30.05 25.67 -14.54
N ASN A 11 30.76 25.53 -13.41
CA ASN A 11 31.28 24.24 -12.95
C ASN A 11 30.16 23.25 -12.57
N GLN A 12 29.08 23.72 -11.93
CA GLN A 12 27.95 22.86 -11.55
C GLN A 12 26.94 22.70 -12.69
N TYR A 13 26.99 23.52 -13.73
CA TYR A 13 26.16 23.37 -14.93
C TYR A 13 26.51 22.10 -15.71
N ASP A 14 27.80 21.71 -15.72
CA ASP A 14 28.35 20.46 -16.28
C ASP A 14 27.74 20.10 -17.65
N TYR A 15 27.98 20.97 -18.64
CA TYR A 15 27.47 20.85 -20.01
C TYR A 15 25.93 20.73 -20.13
N GLY A 16 25.21 21.17 -19.10
CA GLY A 16 23.76 21.15 -19.03
C GLY A 16 23.17 19.87 -18.46
N VAL A 17 23.98 18.96 -17.89
CA VAL A 17 23.46 17.70 -17.29
C VAL A 17 22.52 17.94 -16.10
N HIS A 18 22.56 19.15 -15.53
CA HIS A 18 21.67 19.62 -14.48
C HIS A 18 20.46 20.42 -14.99
N CYS A 19 20.35 20.69 -16.30
CA CYS A 19 19.19 21.33 -16.89
C CYS A 19 17.92 20.51 -16.65
N GLY A 20 16.82 21.21 -16.39
CA GLY A 20 15.52 20.60 -16.10
C GLY A 20 15.36 20.11 -14.66
N ARG A 21 16.44 20.03 -13.85
CA ARG A 21 16.38 19.70 -12.42
C ARG A 21 15.86 20.88 -11.60
N CYS A 22 15.27 20.58 -10.44
CA CYS A 22 14.71 21.59 -9.55
C CYS A 22 15.61 21.82 -8.34
N VAL A 23 15.58 23.04 -7.83
CA VAL A 23 16.27 23.45 -6.62
C VAL A 23 15.29 24.13 -5.68
N SER A 24 15.48 23.92 -4.37
CA SER A 24 14.76 24.64 -3.32
C SER A 24 15.72 25.64 -2.69
N VAL A 25 15.41 26.93 -2.82
CA VAL A 25 16.30 28.03 -2.42
C VAL A 25 15.71 28.77 -1.24
N THR A 26 16.53 29.03 -0.22
CA THR A 26 16.15 29.79 0.98
C THR A 26 17.17 30.91 1.21
N CYS A 27 16.70 32.13 1.49
CA CYS A 27 17.61 33.19 1.91
C CYS A 27 18.07 32.96 3.36
N VAL A 28 19.38 33.01 3.59
CA VAL A 28 20.01 32.90 4.92
C VAL A 28 20.67 34.21 5.37
N ASP A 29 20.70 35.23 4.51
CA ASP A 29 21.18 36.58 4.83
C ASP A 29 20.30 37.24 5.91
N ALA A 30 20.92 37.96 6.84
CA ALA A 30 20.22 38.67 7.92
C ALA A 30 19.28 39.77 7.40
N ARG A 31 19.52 40.28 6.19
CA ARG A 31 18.70 41.31 5.53
C ARG A 31 17.37 40.79 5.01
N CYS A 32 17.20 39.47 4.87
CA CYS A 32 16.00 38.90 4.28
C CYS A 32 14.78 38.94 5.22
N PRO A 33 13.62 39.44 4.76
CA PRO A 33 12.42 39.60 5.59
C PRO A 33 11.72 38.27 5.88
N THR A 34 11.95 37.25 5.05
CA THR A 34 11.36 35.91 5.22
C THR A 34 12.43 34.84 4.96
N LYS A 35 12.29 33.69 5.63
CA LYS A 35 13.16 32.51 5.47
C LYS A 35 12.40 31.36 4.78
N ARG A 36 11.54 31.70 3.83
CA ARG A 36 10.73 30.71 3.10
C ARG A 36 11.56 30.11 1.96
N SER A 37 11.45 28.80 1.79
CA SER A 37 12.04 28.11 0.64
C SER A 37 11.16 28.27 -0.61
N VAL A 38 11.78 28.59 -1.74
CA VAL A 38 11.12 28.74 -3.04
C VAL A 38 11.76 27.78 -4.03
N MET A 39 10.92 27.07 -4.78
CA MET A 39 11.37 26.09 -5.78
C MET A 39 11.55 26.76 -7.15
N GLY A 40 12.69 26.51 -7.79
CA GLY A 40 12.96 26.92 -9.17
C GLY A 40 13.52 25.77 -10.00
N GLN A 41 13.38 25.86 -11.33
CA GLN A 41 13.96 24.93 -12.29
C GLN A 41 15.25 25.51 -12.87
N ILE A 42 16.29 24.68 -12.97
CA ILE A 42 17.53 25.05 -13.64
C ILE A 42 17.28 25.03 -15.15
N THR A 43 17.40 26.18 -15.78
CA THR A 43 17.17 26.32 -17.23
C THR A 43 18.28 27.04 -17.96
N ASP A 44 19.26 27.60 -17.25
CA ASP A 44 20.37 28.32 -17.87
C ASP A 44 21.68 28.18 -17.07
N ARG A 45 22.75 28.71 -17.64
CA ARG A 45 24.08 28.79 -17.03
C ARG A 45 24.40 30.24 -16.64
N CYS A 46 25.10 30.42 -15.52
CA CYS A 46 25.67 31.69 -15.09
C CYS A 46 27.21 31.60 -15.12
N PRO A 47 27.89 32.05 -16.19
CA PRO A 47 29.34 31.91 -16.33
C PRO A 47 30.15 32.69 -15.29
N GLU A 48 29.64 33.83 -14.83
CA GLU A 48 30.29 34.72 -13.86
C GLU A 48 30.03 34.33 -12.38
N CYS A 49 29.15 33.36 -12.15
CA CYS A 49 28.77 32.90 -10.82
C CYS A 49 29.88 32.05 -10.18
N SER A 50 30.10 32.22 -8.88
CA SER A 50 30.98 31.34 -8.11
C SER A 50 30.27 30.02 -7.76
N HIS A 51 31.02 29.02 -7.29
CA HIS A 51 30.43 27.75 -6.90
C HIS A 51 29.41 27.94 -5.76
N GLY A 52 28.18 27.45 -5.96
CA GLY A 52 27.07 27.62 -5.02
C GLY A 52 26.23 28.89 -5.23
N ASP A 53 26.64 29.81 -6.11
CA ASP A 53 25.82 30.95 -6.50
C ASP A 53 24.70 30.51 -7.46
N LEU A 54 23.52 31.11 -7.31
CA LEU A 54 22.40 30.96 -8.24
C LEU A 54 21.98 32.34 -8.75
N ASP A 55 21.88 32.50 -10.07
CA ASP A 55 21.18 33.62 -10.67
C ASP A 55 19.71 33.25 -10.82
N MET A 56 18.82 34.06 -10.26
CA MET A 56 17.40 33.75 -10.16
C MET A 56 16.60 34.72 -11.01
N SER A 57 15.58 34.21 -11.70
CA SER A 57 14.58 35.08 -12.34
C SER A 57 14.04 36.10 -11.33
N LEU A 58 13.84 37.35 -11.76
CA LEU A 58 13.41 38.46 -10.89
C LEU A 58 12.21 38.10 -9.98
N PRO A 59 11.15 37.41 -10.46
CA PRO A 59 10.05 36.99 -9.60
C PRO A 59 10.46 36.01 -8.49
N MET A 60 11.40 35.10 -8.76
CA MET A 60 11.93 34.17 -7.77
C MET A 60 12.82 34.88 -6.77
N PHE A 61 13.72 35.75 -7.24
CA PHE A 61 14.61 36.53 -6.39
C PHE A 61 13.80 37.36 -5.38
N GLN A 62 12.73 38.02 -5.84
CA GLN A 62 11.81 38.76 -4.97
C GLN A 62 11.09 37.87 -3.95
N GLN A 63 10.66 36.66 -4.32
CA GLN A 63 10.02 35.74 -3.37
C GLN A 63 10.99 35.17 -2.34
N VAL A 64 12.22 34.83 -2.74
CA VAL A 64 13.24 34.26 -1.85
C VAL A 64 13.78 35.32 -0.90
N THR A 65 14.03 36.52 -1.41
CA THR A 65 14.81 37.54 -0.70
C THR A 65 14.02 38.76 -0.26
N GLY A 66 12.89 39.07 -0.90
CA GLY A 66 12.15 40.33 -0.72
C GLY A 66 12.78 41.55 -1.39
N PHE A 67 13.92 41.40 -2.08
CA PHE A 67 14.60 42.47 -2.80
C PHE A 67 14.37 42.36 -4.31
N THR A 68 14.64 43.45 -5.02
CA THR A 68 14.60 43.52 -6.49
C THR A 68 15.98 43.31 -7.12
N THR A 69 17.05 43.63 -6.39
CA THR A 69 18.44 43.42 -6.78
C THR A 69 19.33 43.47 -5.54
N ASP A 70 20.26 42.53 -5.39
CA ASP A 70 21.41 42.54 -4.46
C ASP A 70 22.18 41.21 -4.65
N ARG A 71 23.30 41.03 -3.94
CA ARG A 71 23.93 39.73 -3.71
C ARG A 71 23.73 39.34 -2.24
N LEU A 72 22.92 38.32 -2.00
CA LEU A 72 22.50 37.87 -0.67
C LEU A 72 22.94 36.44 -0.44
N ALA A 73 23.30 36.12 0.81
CA ALA A 73 23.61 34.75 1.19
C ALA A 73 22.36 33.86 1.11
N ILE A 74 22.47 32.76 0.36
CA ILE A 74 21.41 31.76 0.17
C ILE A 74 21.89 30.38 0.58
N SER A 75 20.95 29.50 0.90
CA SER A 75 21.15 28.06 1.06
C SER A 75 20.16 27.34 0.16
N TRP A 76 20.63 26.35 -0.59
CA TRP A 76 19.80 25.63 -1.53
C TRP A 76 20.27 24.19 -1.72
N ASP A 77 19.33 23.34 -2.10
CA ASP A 77 19.54 21.92 -2.39
C ASP A 77 18.77 21.51 -3.65
N PHE A 78 19.25 20.48 -4.34
CA PHE A 78 18.49 19.83 -5.42
C PHE A 78 17.26 19.13 -4.84
N VAL A 79 16.12 19.30 -5.50
CA VAL A 79 14.83 18.69 -5.13
C VAL A 79 14.16 18.08 -6.34
N ASP A 80 13.20 17.20 -6.08
CA ASP A 80 12.38 16.57 -7.12
C ASP A 80 11.42 17.58 -7.77
N CYS A 81 11.37 17.57 -9.09
CA CYS A 81 10.51 18.45 -9.86
C CYS A 81 9.05 17.96 -9.86
N PRO A 82 8.06 18.87 -9.69
CA PRO A 82 6.63 18.57 -9.79
C PRO A 82 6.19 18.45 -11.27
N VAL A 83 6.66 17.41 -11.93
CA VAL A 83 6.29 17.10 -13.33
C VAL A 83 5.03 16.24 -13.40
N ALA A 84 4.28 16.37 -14.50
CA ALA A 84 3.11 15.55 -14.78
C ALA A 84 3.38 14.69 -16.03
N GLY A 85 2.95 13.43 -16.00
CA GLY A 85 3.28 12.46 -17.04
C GLY A 85 4.68 11.85 -16.90
N GLY A 86 5.05 11.01 -17.86
CA GLY A 86 6.37 10.39 -17.88
C GLY A 86 7.43 11.25 -18.57
N VAL A 87 8.64 10.72 -18.63
CA VAL A 87 9.80 11.38 -19.23
C VAL A 87 9.51 11.63 -20.71
N GLN A 88 9.92 12.79 -21.21
CA GLN A 88 9.89 13.09 -22.64
C GLN A 88 11.25 12.81 -23.24
N VAL A 89 11.25 12.15 -24.39
CA VAL A 89 12.47 11.79 -25.13
C VAL A 89 12.44 12.56 -26.44
N CYS A 90 13.27 13.60 -26.53
CA CYS A 90 13.30 14.54 -27.64
C CYS A 90 14.47 14.26 -28.56
N ALA A 91 14.23 14.16 -29.87
CA ALA A 91 15.30 14.04 -30.85
C ALA A 91 15.65 15.42 -31.42
N LYS A 92 16.94 15.77 -31.43
CA LYS A 92 17.42 17.04 -31.98
C LYS A 92 17.00 17.20 -33.45
N SER A 93 16.74 18.43 -33.88
CA SER A 93 16.60 18.76 -35.31
C SER A 93 17.76 18.20 -36.16
N GLY A 94 17.40 17.58 -37.28
CA GLY A 94 18.32 16.88 -38.17
C GLY A 94 18.72 15.46 -37.72
N SER A 95 18.13 14.93 -36.66
CA SER A 95 18.39 13.54 -36.25
C SER A 95 17.90 12.54 -37.30
N SER A 96 18.73 11.56 -37.62
CA SER A 96 18.47 10.48 -38.58
C SER A 96 19.16 9.20 -38.11
N ILE A 97 18.97 8.10 -38.83
CA ILE A 97 19.62 6.83 -38.50
C ILE A 97 21.16 6.94 -38.50
N HIS A 98 21.72 7.91 -39.22
CA HIS A 98 23.16 8.16 -39.30
C HIS A 98 23.66 9.21 -38.31
N TRP A 99 22.76 9.87 -37.58
CA TRP A 99 23.09 10.95 -36.65
C TRP A 99 21.97 11.13 -35.63
N LEU A 100 22.15 10.72 -34.37
CA LEU A 100 21.08 10.74 -33.39
C LEU A 100 21.52 11.40 -32.08
N TYR A 101 20.84 12.48 -31.73
CA TYR A 101 21.04 13.24 -30.49
C TYR A 101 19.73 13.30 -29.75
N VAL A 102 19.74 12.81 -28.51
CA VAL A 102 18.53 12.64 -27.70
C VAL A 102 18.64 13.47 -26.43
N GLN A 103 17.62 14.27 -26.16
CA GLN A 103 17.49 15.05 -24.94
C GLN A 103 16.32 14.50 -24.12
N PRO A 104 16.55 14.10 -22.86
CA PRO A 104 15.48 13.81 -21.94
C PRO A 104 14.92 15.12 -21.37
N ASP A 105 13.60 15.20 -21.27
CA ASP A 105 12.88 16.31 -20.65
C ASP A 105 11.75 15.77 -19.75
N ASN A 106 11.11 16.65 -18.98
CA ASN A 106 10.01 16.32 -18.06
C ASN A 106 10.37 15.21 -17.05
N ALA A 107 11.61 15.23 -16.54
CA ALA A 107 12.11 14.25 -15.56
C ALA A 107 12.06 14.79 -14.13
N VAL A 108 11.64 13.97 -13.15
CA VAL A 108 11.57 14.39 -11.74
C VAL A 108 12.93 14.76 -11.16
N ASN A 109 13.95 13.91 -11.36
CA ASN A 109 15.29 14.09 -10.77
C ASN A 109 16.36 14.47 -11.82
N GLY A 110 15.97 14.60 -13.09
CA GLY A 110 16.87 14.75 -14.23
C GLY A 110 17.62 13.46 -14.60
N VAL A 111 18.21 13.43 -15.80
CA VAL A 111 18.96 12.27 -16.32
C VAL A 111 20.45 12.55 -16.26
N LYS A 112 21.18 11.66 -15.59
CA LYS A 112 22.64 11.70 -15.44
C LYS A 112 23.37 11.05 -16.60
N SER A 113 22.88 9.91 -17.08
CA SER A 113 23.49 9.19 -18.21
C SER A 113 22.47 8.46 -19.05
N MET A 114 22.81 8.20 -20.32
CA MET A 114 21.95 7.51 -21.27
C MET A 114 22.73 6.46 -22.07
N ARG A 115 22.06 5.38 -22.45
CA ARG A 115 22.50 4.42 -23.47
C ARG A 115 21.43 4.36 -24.56
N ILE A 116 21.87 4.35 -25.82
CA ILE A 116 20.99 4.36 -26.99
C ILE A 116 21.32 3.14 -27.85
N ASN A 117 20.31 2.34 -28.17
CA ASN A 117 20.44 1.10 -28.96
C ASN A 117 21.52 0.14 -28.43
N GLY A 118 21.66 0.08 -27.09
CA GLY A 118 22.65 -0.75 -26.40
C GLY A 118 24.07 -0.18 -26.33
N GLY A 119 24.37 0.92 -27.03
CA GLY A 119 25.64 1.64 -26.92
C GLY A 119 25.61 2.74 -25.87
N ASP A 120 26.78 3.12 -25.35
CA ASP A 120 26.89 4.28 -24.45
C ASP A 120 26.64 5.57 -25.23
N ALA A 121 25.87 6.50 -24.64
CA ALA A 121 25.57 7.78 -25.27
C ALA A 121 26.19 8.92 -24.44
N PRO A 122 27.39 9.42 -24.78
CA PRO A 122 28.02 10.52 -24.05
C PRO A 122 27.28 11.84 -24.28
N ILE A 123 27.40 12.76 -23.32
CA ILE A 123 26.84 14.12 -23.44
C ILE A 123 27.59 14.91 -24.51
N PHE A 124 26.87 15.75 -25.24
CA PHE A 124 27.43 16.64 -26.23
C PHE A 124 27.95 17.92 -25.56
N ALA A 125 29.24 18.20 -25.68
CA ALA A 125 29.91 19.27 -24.92
C ALA A 125 29.38 20.70 -25.18
N SER A 126 28.61 20.95 -26.24
CA SER A 126 28.08 22.29 -26.52
C SER A 126 26.58 22.47 -26.25
N ALA A 127 25.84 21.40 -25.93
CA ALA A 127 24.41 21.48 -25.61
C ALA A 127 23.92 20.21 -24.88
N TYR A 128 22.84 20.34 -24.10
CA TYR A 128 22.28 19.23 -23.33
C TYR A 128 21.60 18.15 -24.21
N TYR A 129 22.41 17.30 -24.83
CA TYR A 129 21.99 16.15 -25.64
C TYR A 129 22.92 14.97 -25.38
N PHE A 130 22.37 13.76 -25.38
CA PHE A 130 23.12 12.51 -25.40
C PHE A 130 23.27 12.02 -26.84
N MET A 131 24.51 11.77 -27.26
CA MET A 131 24.85 11.37 -28.63
C MET A 131 24.88 9.85 -28.76
N SER A 132 24.11 9.28 -29.70
CA SER A 132 24.19 7.84 -29.95
C SER A 132 25.54 7.46 -30.57
N THR A 133 26.20 6.45 -30.01
CA THR A 133 27.41 5.83 -30.58
C THR A 133 27.08 4.69 -31.54
N VAL A 134 25.84 4.21 -31.53
CA VAL A 134 25.36 3.11 -32.38
C VAL A 134 24.39 3.69 -33.41
N LEU A 135 24.84 3.74 -34.66
CA LEU A 135 24.16 4.41 -35.78
C LEU A 135 23.96 3.41 -36.94
N GLY A 136 22.92 3.64 -37.76
CA GLY A 136 22.63 2.88 -38.97
C GLY A 136 22.09 1.45 -38.77
N THR A 137 21.94 0.99 -37.53
CA THR A 137 21.50 -0.38 -37.19
C THR A 137 20.03 -0.47 -36.78
N VAL A 138 19.47 0.61 -36.25
CA VAL A 138 18.09 0.68 -35.74
C VAL A 138 17.43 1.94 -36.29
N ASP A 139 16.23 1.78 -36.82
CA ASP A 139 15.41 2.89 -37.31
C ASP A 139 14.93 3.77 -36.15
N LEU A 140 14.74 5.08 -36.41
CA LEU A 140 14.31 6.05 -35.41
C LEU A 140 12.98 5.65 -34.76
N SER A 141 12.10 5.01 -35.53
CA SER A 141 10.80 4.48 -35.10
C SER A 141 10.88 3.41 -34.00
N ARG A 142 12.05 2.79 -33.80
CA ARG A 142 12.28 1.71 -32.81
C ARG A 142 13.53 1.93 -31.97
N THR A 143 13.85 3.18 -31.66
CA THR A 143 15.04 3.52 -30.87
C THR A 143 14.89 3.01 -29.44
N GLN A 144 15.85 2.24 -28.95
CA GLN A 144 15.90 1.82 -27.54
C GLN A 144 16.69 2.85 -26.73
N VAL A 145 16.06 3.42 -25.70
CA VAL A 145 16.70 4.35 -24.76
C VAL A 145 16.73 3.74 -23.37
N GLU A 146 17.90 3.77 -22.74
CA GLU A 146 18.10 3.45 -21.34
C GLU A 146 18.66 4.70 -20.66
N MET A 147 17.96 5.21 -19.65
CA MET A 147 18.30 6.46 -18.99
C MET A 147 18.49 6.22 -17.51
N THR A 148 19.57 6.74 -16.93
CA THR A 148 19.85 6.69 -15.50
C THR A 148 19.76 8.08 -14.91
N SER A 149 18.95 8.25 -13.87
CA SER A 149 18.73 9.51 -13.15
C SER A 149 19.90 9.86 -12.23
N HIS A 150 19.91 11.12 -11.76
CA HIS A 150 20.87 11.56 -10.75
C HIS A 150 20.68 10.87 -9.38
N SER A 151 19.49 10.32 -9.10
CA SER A 151 19.22 9.49 -7.92
C SER A 151 19.68 8.03 -8.08
N GLY A 152 20.09 7.62 -9.29
CA GLY A 152 20.59 6.27 -9.60
C GLY A 152 19.54 5.29 -10.11
N GLU A 153 18.28 5.71 -10.28
CA GLU A 153 17.24 4.89 -10.91
C GLU A 153 17.44 4.83 -12.43
N THR A 154 17.20 3.66 -13.02
CA THR A 154 17.33 3.44 -14.47
C THR A 154 15.98 3.05 -15.08
N ILE A 155 15.60 3.71 -16.17
CA ILE A 155 14.43 3.37 -16.98
C ILE A 155 14.86 2.91 -18.38
N ARG A 156 14.12 1.96 -18.95
CA ARG A 156 14.34 1.45 -20.31
C ARG A 156 13.04 1.53 -21.09
N ALA A 157 13.10 2.11 -22.29
CA ALA A 157 11.96 2.23 -23.18
C ALA A 157 12.37 2.08 -24.65
N THR A 158 11.43 1.63 -25.48
CA THR A 158 11.55 1.71 -26.94
C THR A 158 10.64 2.83 -27.41
N VAL A 159 11.22 3.79 -28.12
CA VAL A 159 10.55 5.03 -28.53
C VAL A 159 10.62 5.19 -30.04
N ALA A 160 9.50 5.62 -30.62
CA ALA A 160 9.47 6.13 -31.98
C ALA A 160 9.88 7.60 -31.95
N LEU A 161 11.10 7.88 -32.39
CA LEU A 161 11.63 9.24 -32.46
C LEU A 161 11.36 9.85 -33.82
N VAL A 162 11.07 11.14 -33.82
CA VAL A 162 10.99 11.99 -35.02
C VAL A 162 11.88 13.19 -34.76
N ALA A 163 12.68 13.58 -35.74
CA ALA A 163 13.56 14.74 -35.61
C ALA A 163 12.74 15.99 -35.25
N ASP A 164 13.25 16.78 -34.31
CA ASP A 164 12.62 18.01 -33.81
C ASP A 164 11.30 17.79 -33.05
N GLN A 165 11.06 16.56 -32.56
CA GLN A 165 9.89 16.22 -31.76
C GLN A 165 10.26 15.46 -30.49
N CYS A 166 9.38 15.58 -29.49
CA CYS A 166 9.46 14.87 -28.22
C CYS A 166 8.40 13.78 -28.15
N THR A 167 8.83 12.57 -27.80
CA THR A 167 7.93 11.44 -27.55
C THR A 167 7.87 11.19 -26.05
N GLN A 168 6.67 11.31 -25.47
CA GLN A 168 6.47 11.04 -24.05
C GLN A 168 6.38 9.54 -23.79
N ILE A 169 7.23 9.03 -22.89
CA ILE A 169 7.17 7.65 -22.42
C ILE A 169 6.30 7.56 -21.16
N PRO A 170 5.70 6.39 -20.87
CA PRO A 170 4.88 6.23 -19.65
C PRO A 170 5.72 6.13 -18.36
N GLN A 171 7.03 5.89 -18.45
CA GLN A 171 7.92 5.76 -17.29
C GLN A 171 8.38 7.12 -16.75
N GLN A 172 8.61 7.21 -15.44
CA GLN A 172 9.11 8.41 -14.74
C GLN A 172 10.12 8.01 -13.65
N PHE A 173 11.10 8.88 -13.37
CA PHE A 173 12.04 8.76 -12.24
C PHE A 173 11.42 9.33 -10.97
N GLY A 174 11.82 8.90 -9.78
CA GLY A 174 11.36 9.48 -8.51
C GLY A 174 9.84 9.45 -8.32
N GLY A 175 9.13 8.66 -9.13
CA GLY A 175 7.74 8.32 -8.87
C GLY A 175 7.72 7.53 -7.59
N ASP A 176 6.98 8.07 -6.62
CA ASP A 176 6.35 7.35 -5.53
C ASP A 176 6.34 5.84 -5.83
N SER A 177 6.80 5.03 -4.89
CA SER A 177 6.68 3.57 -4.97
C SER A 177 5.21 3.09 -5.01
N ALA A 178 4.26 3.90 -5.46
CA ALA A 178 3.34 3.43 -6.50
C ALA A 178 4.13 3.17 -7.78
N ALA A 179 4.98 2.13 -7.75
CA ALA A 179 5.48 1.54 -8.95
C ALA A 179 4.31 1.48 -9.95
N HIS A 180 4.52 2.00 -11.16
CA HIS A 180 4.08 1.25 -12.31
C HIS A 180 4.83 -0.09 -12.23
N ILE A 181 4.40 -0.95 -11.30
CA ILE A 181 4.41 -2.38 -11.49
C ILE A 181 3.67 -2.46 -12.81
N GLY A 182 4.39 -2.73 -13.89
CA GLY A 182 3.76 -2.97 -15.19
C GLY A 182 2.53 -3.81 -14.92
N SER A 183 1.38 -3.37 -15.47
CA SER A 183 0.08 -3.93 -15.09
C SER A 183 0.19 -5.46 -15.10
N TYR A 184 0.01 -6.09 -13.95
CA TYR A 184 0.27 -7.52 -13.86
C TYR A 184 -0.99 -8.31 -14.20
N SER A 185 -0.81 -9.59 -14.55
CA SER A 185 -1.91 -10.45 -14.96
C SER A 185 -2.94 -10.69 -13.84
N PRO A 186 -4.24 -10.90 -14.15
CA PRO A 186 -5.25 -11.35 -13.18
C PRO A 186 -4.79 -12.49 -12.27
N THR A 187 -4.02 -13.44 -12.83
CA THR A 187 -3.46 -14.59 -12.11
C THR A 187 -2.45 -14.17 -11.05
N THR A 188 -1.57 -13.21 -11.38
CA THR A 188 -0.61 -12.66 -10.41
C THR A 188 -1.33 -11.95 -9.26
N GLY A 189 -2.42 -11.22 -9.57
CA GLY A 189 -3.27 -10.58 -8.56
C GLY A 189 -3.96 -11.56 -7.64
N PHE A 190 -4.44 -12.68 -8.18
CA PHE A 190 -5.00 -13.77 -7.39
C PHE A 190 -3.99 -14.30 -6.38
N ILE A 191 -2.75 -14.55 -6.80
CA ILE A 191 -1.70 -15.08 -5.92
C ILE A 191 -1.39 -14.09 -4.80
N PHE A 192 -1.23 -12.80 -5.12
CA PHE A 192 -0.98 -11.79 -4.08
C PHE A 192 -2.15 -11.63 -3.11
N LEU A 193 -3.39 -11.65 -3.60
CA LEU A 193 -4.56 -11.55 -2.75
C LEU A 193 -4.74 -12.80 -1.88
N PHE A 194 -4.50 -13.98 -2.43
CA PHE A 194 -4.49 -15.23 -1.68
C PHE A 194 -3.44 -15.19 -0.56
N ASN A 195 -2.20 -14.79 -0.85
CA ASN A 195 -1.15 -14.70 0.18
C ASN A 195 -1.39 -13.61 1.22
N LEU A 196 -2.10 -12.55 0.86
CA LEU A 196 -2.48 -11.50 1.80
C LEU A 196 -3.49 -12.03 2.82
N VAL A 197 -4.49 -12.79 2.37
CA VAL A 197 -5.52 -13.35 3.26
C VAL A 197 -4.99 -14.57 4.01
N VAL A 198 -4.24 -15.45 3.35
CA VAL A 198 -3.59 -16.62 3.97
C VAL A 198 -2.40 -16.14 4.78
N GLY A 199 -2.68 -15.51 5.93
CA GLY A 199 -1.70 -15.04 6.90
C GLY A 199 -1.35 -16.10 7.93
N THR A 200 -0.96 -15.66 9.12
CA THR A 200 -0.63 -16.55 10.25
C THR A 200 -1.82 -17.12 10.99
N GLY A 201 -3.00 -16.51 10.84
CA GLY A 201 -4.25 -17.08 11.36
C GLY A 201 -4.51 -18.50 10.85
N ALA A 202 -4.07 -18.84 9.64
CA ALA A 202 -4.19 -20.20 9.09
C ALA A 202 -3.60 -21.30 9.98
N LEU A 203 -2.53 -21.00 10.73
CA LEU A 203 -1.84 -21.96 11.59
C LEU A 203 -2.58 -22.25 12.90
N THR A 204 -3.56 -21.42 13.25
CA THR A 204 -4.23 -21.41 14.55
C THR A 204 -5.66 -21.94 14.47
N ILE A 205 -6.27 -21.88 13.27
CA ILE A 205 -7.61 -22.41 13.00
C ILE A 205 -7.74 -23.89 13.38
N PRO A 206 -6.82 -24.83 13.04
CA PRO A 206 -7.02 -26.25 13.32
C PRO A 206 -7.25 -26.57 14.78
N HIS A 207 -6.53 -25.88 15.68
CA HIS A 207 -6.68 -26.02 17.12
C HIS A 207 -8.07 -25.58 17.60
N ALA A 208 -8.46 -24.35 17.25
CA ALA A 208 -9.73 -23.78 17.66
C ALA A 208 -10.93 -24.56 17.08
N PHE A 209 -10.80 -24.96 15.81
CA PHE A 209 -11.79 -25.76 15.09
C PHE A 209 -12.02 -27.12 15.76
N ALA A 210 -10.95 -27.81 16.18
CA ALA A 210 -11.07 -29.11 16.84
C ALA A 210 -11.68 -29.02 18.24
N GLN A 211 -11.48 -27.90 18.96
CA GLN A 211 -12.05 -27.69 20.30
C GLN A 211 -13.57 -27.45 20.30
N VAL A 212 -14.09 -26.70 19.32
CA VAL A 212 -15.54 -26.45 19.25
C VAL A 212 -16.32 -27.64 18.69
N GLY A 213 -15.67 -28.41 17.81
CA GLY A 213 -16.24 -29.56 17.11
C GLY A 213 -16.49 -29.29 15.62
N LEU A 214 -16.52 -30.38 14.84
CA LEU A 214 -16.52 -30.34 13.37
C LEU A 214 -17.68 -29.52 12.77
N LEU A 215 -18.91 -29.73 13.25
CA LEU A 215 -20.11 -29.10 12.69
C LEU A 215 -20.15 -27.60 12.98
N TYR A 216 -20.00 -27.22 14.25
CA TYR A 216 -20.00 -25.82 14.67
C TYR A 216 -18.80 -25.06 14.13
N GLY A 217 -17.63 -25.69 14.07
CA GLY A 217 -16.41 -25.12 13.49
C GLY A 217 -16.57 -24.87 11.99
N ALA A 218 -17.11 -25.84 11.23
CA ALA A 218 -17.32 -25.70 9.79
C ALA A 218 -18.36 -24.60 9.48
N PHE A 219 -19.45 -24.56 10.25
CA PHE A 219 -20.47 -23.52 10.12
C PHE A 219 -19.90 -22.13 10.45
N ALA A 220 -19.17 -21.99 11.55
CA ALA A 220 -18.55 -20.73 11.94
C ALA A 220 -17.53 -20.26 10.90
N LEU A 221 -16.67 -21.15 10.39
CA LEU A 221 -15.68 -20.84 9.37
C LEU A 221 -16.35 -20.37 8.07
N PHE A 222 -17.43 -21.04 7.64
CA PHE A 222 -18.20 -20.66 6.45
C PHE A 222 -18.87 -19.29 6.63
N LEU A 223 -19.61 -19.10 7.73
CA LEU A 223 -20.31 -17.85 8.01
C LEU A 223 -19.33 -16.66 8.05
N LEU A 224 -18.21 -16.82 8.76
CA LEU A 224 -17.20 -15.79 8.90
C LEU A 224 -16.46 -15.51 7.60
N SER A 225 -16.23 -16.52 6.76
CA SER A 225 -15.67 -16.34 5.42
C SER A 225 -16.60 -15.49 4.53
N VAL A 226 -17.91 -15.81 4.52
CA VAL A 226 -18.91 -15.05 3.76
C VAL A 226 -18.97 -13.59 4.23
N VAL A 227 -19.07 -13.38 5.55
CA VAL A 227 -19.12 -12.04 6.14
C VAL A 227 -17.87 -11.23 5.80
N SER A 228 -16.69 -11.86 5.85
CA SER A 228 -15.41 -11.21 5.52
C SER A 228 -15.29 -10.87 4.04
N TYR A 229 -15.81 -11.72 3.16
CA TYR A 229 -15.91 -11.42 1.73
C TYR A 229 -16.81 -10.20 1.48
N VAL A 230 -17.99 -10.16 2.12
CA VAL A 230 -18.92 -9.01 2.00
C VAL A 230 -18.23 -7.72 2.45
N SER A 231 -17.60 -7.70 3.63
CA SER A 231 -16.93 -6.49 4.10
C SER A 231 -15.74 -6.08 3.23
N GLY A 232 -15.00 -7.05 2.69
CA GLY A 232 -13.96 -6.79 1.68
C GLY A 232 -14.51 -6.10 0.42
N THR A 233 -15.67 -6.53 -0.08
CA THR A 233 -16.32 -5.84 -1.22
C THR A 233 -16.73 -4.42 -0.90
N TYR A 234 -17.10 -4.12 0.35
CA TYR A 234 -17.43 -2.77 0.78
C TYR A 234 -16.22 -1.86 0.79
N VAL A 235 -15.06 -2.35 1.20
CA VAL A 235 -13.83 -1.56 1.12
C VAL A 235 -13.44 -1.28 -0.33
N ILE A 236 -13.57 -2.25 -1.23
CA ILE A 236 -13.31 -2.04 -2.67
C ILE A 236 -14.27 -0.98 -3.25
N GLU A 237 -15.56 -1.06 -2.93
CA GLU A 237 -16.57 -0.07 -3.33
C GLU A 237 -16.24 1.32 -2.78
N ALA A 238 -15.86 1.41 -1.51
CA ALA A 238 -15.48 2.65 -0.85
C ALA A 238 -14.29 3.32 -1.54
N ILE A 239 -13.25 2.55 -1.87
CA ILE A 239 -12.06 3.04 -2.56
C ILE A 239 -12.42 3.58 -3.95
N ALA A 240 -13.16 2.80 -4.74
CA ALA A 240 -13.56 3.21 -6.08
C ALA A 240 -14.43 4.47 -6.06
N GLY A 241 -15.36 4.58 -5.11
CA GLY A 241 -16.25 5.73 -5.00
C GLY A 241 -15.55 7.01 -4.56
N VAL A 242 -14.57 6.94 -3.64
CA VAL A 242 -13.77 8.11 -3.24
C VAL A 242 -12.95 8.63 -4.42
N ASN A 243 -12.32 7.74 -5.20
CA ASN A 243 -11.55 8.15 -6.37
C ASN A 243 -12.43 8.83 -7.42
N ALA A 244 -13.63 8.30 -7.66
CA ALA A 244 -14.61 8.92 -8.56
C ALA A 244 -15.04 10.32 -8.08
N LEU A 245 -15.27 10.50 -6.78
CA LEU A 245 -15.58 11.81 -6.19
C LEU A 245 -14.43 12.81 -6.38
N GLN A 246 -13.18 12.37 -6.22
CA GLN A 246 -12.01 13.23 -6.41
C GLN A 246 -11.84 13.68 -7.86
N GLY A 247 -11.99 12.76 -8.82
CA GLY A 247 -11.95 13.10 -10.25
C GLY A 247 -13.00 14.12 -10.63
N LEU A 248 -14.23 13.96 -10.13
CA LEU A 248 -15.32 14.90 -10.36
C LEU A 248 -15.01 16.29 -9.80
N GLN A 249 -14.45 16.38 -8.60
CA GLN A 249 -14.07 17.66 -8.00
C GLN A 249 -12.93 18.38 -8.72
N GLN A 250 -11.93 17.63 -9.20
CA GLN A 250 -10.84 18.18 -9.98
C GLN A 250 -11.35 18.76 -11.29
N GLN A 251 -12.30 18.09 -11.95
CA GLN A 251 -12.97 18.61 -13.14
C GLN A 251 -13.77 19.88 -12.83
N VAL A 252 -14.56 19.93 -11.75
CA VAL A 252 -15.29 21.15 -11.36
C VAL A 252 -14.35 22.32 -11.08
N LYS A 253 -13.24 22.09 -10.37
CA LYS A 253 -12.22 23.13 -10.11
C LYS A 253 -11.51 23.61 -11.37
N GLY A 254 -11.23 22.70 -12.31
CA GLY A 254 -10.63 23.02 -13.61
C GLY A 254 -11.52 23.92 -14.47
N VAL A 255 -12.83 23.66 -14.48
CA VAL A 255 -13.81 24.47 -15.22
C VAL A 255 -13.96 25.87 -14.62
N SER A 256 -14.01 26.01 -13.29
CA SER A 256 -14.04 27.33 -12.64
C SER A 256 -12.76 28.15 -12.88
N ALA A 257 -11.59 27.51 -12.96
CA ALA A 257 -10.32 28.18 -13.26
C ALA A 257 -10.21 28.62 -14.73
N SER A 258 -10.88 27.91 -15.66
CA SER A 258 -10.95 28.27 -17.08
C SER A 258 -11.90 29.45 -17.33
N GLN A 259 -13.06 29.49 -16.65
CA GLN A 259 -14.00 30.63 -16.71
C GLN A 259 -13.44 31.91 -16.08
N ALA A 260 -12.59 31.80 -15.06
CA ALA A 260 -11.92 32.96 -14.48
C ALA A 260 -10.91 33.62 -15.44
N ARG A 261 -10.33 32.89 -16.40
CA ARG A 261 -9.37 33.42 -17.37
C ARG A 261 -10.01 34.10 -18.59
N THR A 262 -11.32 33.97 -18.79
CA THR A 262 -12.02 34.54 -19.96
C THR A 262 -12.63 35.93 -19.70
N SER A 263 -12.42 36.51 -18.52
CA SER A 263 -12.96 37.83 -18.15
C SER A 263 -11.97 38.99 -18.25
N GLU A 264 -10.71 38.74 -18.61
CA GLU A 264 -9.70 39.78 -18.83
C GLU A 264 -9.04 39.58 -20.19
N THR A 265 -9.69 40.05 -21.26
CA THR A 265 -9.07 40.68 -22.45
C THR A 265 -10.20 40.94 -23.45
N THR A 266 -10.73 42.16 -23.46
CA THR A 266 -11.51 42.65 -24.60
C THR A 266 -11.16 44.11 -24.82
N THR A 267 -10.14 44.34 -25.65
CA THR A 267 -10.11 45.52 -26.54
C THR A 267 -9.06 45.32 -27.64
N ALA A 268 -9.55 45.40 -28.88
CA ALA A 268 -8.85 45.77 -30.12
C ALA A 268 -7.73 44.83 -30.64
N ASN A 269 -7.58 44.52 -31.93
CA ASN A 269 -8.26 44.90 -33.16
C ASN A 269 -7.94 43.87 -34.26
N THR A 270 -8.81 43.89 -35.27
CA THR A 270 -8.94 43.09 -36.48
C THR A 270 -7.88 43.37 -37.56
N SER A 271 -7.46 42.34 -38.32
CA SER A 271 -7.35 42.26 -39.81
C SER A 271 -6.42 41.10 -40.24
N SER A 272 -6.96 40.00 -40.79
CA SER A 272 -7.11 39.64 -42.23
C SER A 272 -6.08 38.57 -42.66
N ILE A 273 -6.46 37.28 -42.86
CA ILE A 273 -7.01 36.64 -44.10
C ILE A 273 -5.88 36.52 -45.16
N ASP A 274 -5.41 35.36 -45.65
CA ASP A 274 -6.02 34.21 -46.36
C ASP A 274 -4.83 33.23 -46.69
N ASP A 275 -4.91 31.98 -47.13
CA ASP A 275 -5.92 30.91 -47.22
C ASP A 275 -5.15 29.62 -47.66
N THR A 276 -5.86 28.49 -47.75
CA THR A 276 -5.54 27.17 -48.38
C THR A 276 -5.23 25.94 -47.48
N THR A 277 -6.33 25.23 -47.12
CA THR A 277 -6.64 23.78 -47.35
C THR A 277 -5.58 22.71 -46.98
N SER A 278 -5.81 21.57 -46.32
CA SER A 278 -6.99 20.71 -46.06
C SER A 278 -6.60 19.60 -45.05
N GLU A 279 -7.55 19.11 -44.23
CA GLU A 279 -7.62 17.81 -43.51
C GLU A 279 -6.49 17.42 -42.51
N ALA A 280 -6.71 17.04 -41.25
CA ALA A 280 -7.77 16.21 -40.66
C ALA A 280 -8.12 16.62 -39.20
N VAL A 281 -9.37 16.34 -38.83
CA VAL A 281 -10.12 16.81 -37.65
C VAL A 281 -10.07 15.80 -36.49
N PRO A 282 -10.09 16.23 -35.21
CA PRO A 282 -10.68 15.45 -34.12
C PRO A 282 -11.97 16.09 -33.56
N PHE A 283 -13.06 15.36 -33.80
CA PHE A 283 -14.45 15.35 -33.29
C PHE A 283 -14.65 15.84 -31.82
N LEU A 284 -15.65 16.61 -31.36
CA LEU A 284 -16.96 17.13 -31.82
C LEU A 284 -17.23 18.49 -31.11
N VAL A 285 -17.38 19.60 -31.85
CA VAL A 285 -18.63 20.27 -32.33
C VAL A 285 -19.10 21.48 -31.50
N HIS A 286 -18.90 22.66 -32.11
CA HIS A 286 -19.60 23.91 -31.87
C HIS A 286 -21.06 23.83 -32.32
N THR A 287 -21.97 24.49 -31.59
CA THR A 287 -23.08 25.21 -32.25
C THR A 287 -23.23 26.60 -31.65
N ASN A 288 -23.19 27.61 -32.52
CA ASN A 288 -23.65 28.97 -32.24
C ASN A 288 -25.14 29.05 -32.57
N VAL A 289 -25.97 29.59 -31.67
CA VAL A 289 -27.26 30.19 -32.04
C VAL A 289 -27.39 31.57 -31.40
N ARG A 290 -27.81 32.49 -32.25
CA ARG A 290 -28.03 33.92 -32.08
C ARG A 290 -29.15 34.21 -31.05
N GLN A 291 -28.92 35.22 -30.22
CA GLN A 291 -29.90 35.89 -29.35
C GLN A 291 -31.01 36.60 -30.18
N PRO A 292 -32.24 36.83 -29.66
CA PRO A 292 -32.42 37.81 -28.58
C PRO A 292 -33.48 37.56 -27.48
N SER A 293 -33.24 38.26 -26.37
CA SER A 293 -34.15 38.79 -25.35
C SER A 293 -34.53 37.94 -24.11
N SER A 294 -33.98 38.43 -22.97
CA SER A 294 -34.48 38.40 -21.58
C SER A 294 -33.99 37.29 -20.64
N PRO A 295 -33.78 37.60 -19.34
CA PRO A 295 -32.80 36.92 -18.49
C PRO A 295 -33.48 36.01 -17.47
N VAL A 296 -33.23 34.69 -17.50
CA VAL A 296 -33.44 33.83 -16.33
C VAL A 296 -32.36 32.75 -16.26
N ILE A 297 -31.80 32.63 -15.07
CA ILE A 297 -30.76 31.73 -14.57
C ILE A 297 -31.07 30.26 -14.93
N ALA A 298 -30.27 29.64 -15.80
CA ALA A 298 -30.12 28.18 -15.88
C ALA A 298 -28.88 27.81 -16.70
N LEU A 299 -27.86 27.24 -16.03
CA LEU A 299 -26.75 26.53 -16.67
C LEU A 299 -27.30 25.33 -17.49
N PRO A 300 -27.01 25.17 -18.80
CA PRO A 300 -27.28 23.92 -19.50
C PRO A 300 -26.02 23.06 -19.50
N PHE A 301 -25.91 22.13 -18.55
CA PHE A 301 -24.95 21.02 -18.58
C PHE A 301 -25.70 19.74 -18.97
N ILE A 302 -25.74 19.44 -20.27
CA ILE A 302 -26.16 18.12 -20.76
C ILE A 302 -24.91 17.46 -21.33
N VAL A 303 -24.33 16.54 -20.56
CA VAL A 303 -23.32 15.60 -21.06
C VAL A 303 -24.03 14.55 -21.89
N ASN A 304 -23.69 14.43 -23.16
CA ASN A 304 -24.20 13.39 -24.04
C ASN A 304 -23.61 12.03 -23.62
N LEU A 305 -24.48 11.12 -23.18
CA LEU A 305 -24.18 9.84 -22.52
C LEU A 305 -23.80 8.67 -23.47
N LYS A 306 -23.24 8.93 -24.66
CA LYS A 306 -23.04 7.86 -25.68
C LYS A 306 -21.63 7.25 -25.78
N ASP A 307 -20.60 7.81 -25.15
CA ASP A 307 -19.23 7.28 -25.23
C ASP A 307 -18.74 6.59 -23.93
N PHE A 308 -19.62 5.80 -23.30
CA PHE A 308 -19.37 5.15 -22.01
C PHE A 308 -18.59 3.82 -22.05
N ASN A 309 -17.92 3.49 -23.16
CA ASN A 309 -17.02 2.33 -23.20
C ASN A 309 -15.60 2.65 -22.67
N GLN A 310 -15.29 3.92 -22.43
CA GLN A 310 -13.98 4.40 -21.97
C GLN A 310 -13.97 4.80 -20.47
N ALA A 311 -15.14 4.78 -19.82
CA ALA A 311 -15.30 5.11 -18.40
C ALA A 311 -14.81 4.02 -17.43
N ASP A 312 -14.59 2.78 -17.91
CA ASP A 312 -14.02 1.70 -17.11
C ASP A 312 -12.51 1.92 -16.82
N GLU A 313 -11.82 2.70 -17.66
CA GLU A 313 -10.40 3.03 -17.51
C GLU A 313 -10.18 4.23 -16.57
N GLU A 314 -11.03 5.26 -16.66
CA GLU A 314 -10.93 6.48 -15.85
C GLU A 314 -11.42 6.29 -14.39
N TYR A 315 -12.28 5.29 -14.13
CA TYR A 315 -12.69 4.92 -12.77
C TYR A 315 -11.55 4.33 -11.92
N VAL A 316 -10.44 3.92 -12.54
CA VAL A 316 -9.35 3.18 -11.89
C VAL A 316 -7.94 3.67 -12.26
N SER A 317 -7.78 4.63 -13.17
CA SER A 317 -6.47 5.17 -13.62
C SER A 317 -5.79 6.12 -12.63
N GLY A 318 -6.09 5.98 -11.34
CA GLY A 318 -5.51 6.77 -10.28
C GLY A 318 -5.98 6.26 -8.92
N LEU A 319 -5.70 4.99 -8.61
CA LEU A 319 -6.04 4.42 -7.30
C LEU A 319 -5.11 4.99 -6.20
N HIS A 320 -5.17 6.32 -5.99
CA HIS A 320 -4.50 7.01 -4.91
C HIS A 320 -5.45 6.98 -3.71
N PHE A 321 -5.07 6.23 -2.69
CA PHE A 321 -5.87 6.10 -1.47
C PHE A 321 -5.63 7.34 -0.60
N ASP A 322 -6.47 8.35 -0.79
CA ASP A 322 -6.42 9.60 -0.03
C ASP A 322 -7.80 9.89 0.55
N ILE A 323 -8.22 9.08 1.55
CA ILE A 323 -9.47 9.29 2.29
C ILE A 323 -9.37 10.53 3.23
N SER A 324 -8.28 11.31 3.14
CA SER A 324 -7.98 12.47 4.00
C SER A 324 -8.86 13.68 3.84
N LYS A 325 -9.81 13.69 2.91
CA LYS A 325 -10.73 14.81 2.84
C LYS A 325 -11.84 14.64 3.88
N LYS A 326 -12.23 15.77 4.47
CA LYS A 326 -13.44 16.00 5.28
C LYS A 326 -14.77 15.60 4.58
N GLU A 327 -14.71 14.77 3.54
CA GLU A 327 -15.79 14.39 2.63
C GLU A 327 -16.61 13.20 3.13
N LEU A 328 -16.05 12.32 3.98
CA LEU A 328 -16.72 11.08 4.38
C LEU A 328 -16.93 10.93 5.89
N PHE A 329 -15.98 11.41 6.71
CA PHE A 329 -16.05 11.33 8.17
C PHE A 329 -15.76 12.67 8.83
N SER A 330 -16.36 12.87 10.02
CA SER A 330 -15.99 13.98 10.90
C SER A 330 -14.57 13.80 11.43
N PRO A 331 -13.87 14.88 11.86
CA PRO A 331 -12.51 14.78 12.41
C PRO A 331 -12.39 13.78 13.58
N ARG A 332 -13.46 13.69 14.39
CA ARG A 332 -13.56 12.72 15.50
C ARG A 332 -13.68 11.27 15.00
N GLY A 333 -14.41 11.05 13.91
CA GLY A 333 -14.55 9.73 13.29
C GLY A 333 -13.25 9.22 12.67
N VAL A 334 -12.48 10.10 12.02
CA VAL A 334 -11.18 9.73 11.47
C VAL A 334 -10.17 9.43 12.60
N ALA A 335 -10.14 10.23 13.66
CA ALA A 335 -9.32 9.94 14.84
C ALA A 335 -9.67 8.59 15.48
N ALA A 336 -10.97 8.28 15.63
CA ALA A 336 -11.43 6.99 16.15
C ALA A 336 -11.00 5.80 15.27
N PHE A 337 -11.02 5.97 13.94
CA PHE A 337 -10.49 4.97 13.00
C PHE A 337 -9.00 4.71 13.25
N TYR A 338 -8.17 5.74 13.34
CA TYR A 338 -6.73 5.56 13.59
C TYR A 338 -6.44 4.92 14.93
N VAL A 339 -7.14 5.32 15.99
CA VAL A 339 -6.97 4.70 17.31
C VAL A 339 -7.28 3.20 17.24
N CYS A 340 -8.37 2.84 16.57
CA CYS A 340 -8.74 1.44 16.38
C CYS A 340 -7.70 0.67 15.54
N MET A 341 -7.24 1.27 14.44
CA MET A 341 -6.22 0.69 13.56
C MET A 341 -4.88 0.51 14.26
N ILE A 342 -4.44 1.51 15.03
CA ILE A 342 -3.21 1.49 15.82
C ILE A 342 -3.30 0.40 16.89
N ALA A 343 -4.42 0.30 17.62
CA ALA A 343 -4.62 -0.73 18.63
C ALA A 343 -4.56 -2.14 18.03
N TYR A 344 -5.14 -2.33 16.85
CA TYR A 344 -5.06 -3.58 16.10
C TYR A 344 -3.62 -3.89 15.66
N LEU A 345 -2.93 -2.93 15.03
CA LEU A 345 -1.55 -3.14 14.53
C LEU A 345 -0.55 -3.40 15.66
N TYR A 346 -0.72 -2.76 16.82
CA TYR A 346 0.03 -3.11 18.03
C TYR A 346 -0.25 -4.55 18.46
N GLY A 347 -1.52 -4.98 18.39
CA GLY A 347 -1.93 -6.35 18.59
C GLY A 347 -1.18 -7.33 17.70
N ASP A 348 -1.14 -7.10 16.38
CA ASP A 348 -0.44 -7.96 15.41
C ASP A 348 1.06 -8.07 15.71
N LEU A 349 1.71 -6.94 15.97
CA LEU A 349 3.15 -6.93 16.32
C LEU A 349 3.42 -7.66 17.63
N ALA A 350 2.57 -7.46 18.63
CA ALA A 350 2.72 -8.13 19.91
C ALA A 350 2.43 -9.63 19.77
N ILE A 351 1.45 -10.05 18.98
CA ILE A 351 1.18 -11.46 18.64
C ILE A 351 2.39 -12.13 17.98
N TYR A 352 3.13 -11.42 17.13
CA TYR A 352 4.32 -11.96 16.45
C TYR A 352 5.56 -12.03 17.37
N ALA A 353 5.59 -11.18 18.39
CA ALA A 353 6.68 -11.10 19.36
C ALA A 353 6.47 -12.01 20.57
N VAL A 354 5.23 -12.20 21.04
CA VAL A 354 4.90 -12.97 22.25
C VAL A 354 4.86 -14.47 21.97
N GLY A 355 5.43 -15.28 22.87
CA GLY A 355 5.38 -16.74 22.87
C GLY A 355 4.96 -17.31 24.19
N MET A 356 3.92 -18.16 24.17
CA MET A 356 3.41 -18.77 25.40
C MET A 356 4.26 -19.96 25.89
N SER A 357 4.58 -19.96 27.19
CA SER A 357 4.71 -21.13 28.07
C SER A 357 3.65 -21.01 29.17
N SER A 358 2.79 -22.01 29.37
CA SER A 358 1.74 -21.95 30.39
C SER A 358 2.33 -21.86 31.81
N CYS A 359 1.84 -20.91 32.61
CA CYS A 359 1.95 -20.96 34.06
C CYS A 359 0.63 -21.46 34.65
N SER A 360 0.71 -22.35 35.63
CA SER A 360 -0.41 -23.10 36.20
C SER A 360 -1.30 -22.24 37.11
N ARG A 361 -2.58 -22.07 36.78
CA ARG A 361 -3.68 -21.84 37.74
C ARG A 361 -4.96 -22.55 37.25
N PRO A 362 -5.74 -23.25 38.09
CA PRO A 362 -6.69 -24.26 37.60
C PRO A 362 -8.07 -23.75 37.15
N ASP A 363 -8.47 -22.49 37.41
CA ASP A 363 -9.91 -22.13 37.38
C ASP A 363 -10.28 -20.88 36.56
N ARG A 364 -9.66 -20.60 35.41
CA ARG A 364 -10.25 -19.63 34.47
C ARG A 364 -9.76 -19.81 33.03
N PHE A 365 -10.72 -19.95 32.12
CA PHE A 365 -10.64 -19.84 30.66
C PHE A 365 -9.25 -20.08 30.06
N GLN A 366 -8.91 -21.37 29.90
CA GLN A 366 -7.59 -21.79 29.47
C GLN A 366 -7.56 -22.19 27.99
N HIS A 367 -6.38 -21.92 27.42
CA HIS A 367 -5.96 -22.05 26.02
C HIS A 367 -6.38 -20.86 25.18
N ILE A 368 -5.49 -20.42 24.26
CA ILE A 368 -5.73 -19.74 22.98
C ILE A 368 -4.53 -18.86 22.57
N VAL A 369 -3.65 -19.48 21.78
CA VAL A 369 -2.90 -19.03 20.60
C VAL A 369 -2.37 -17.58 20.44
N ALA A 370 -1.04 -17.43 20.22
CA ALA A 370 -0.42 -17.07 18.91
C ALA A 370 1.12 -16.89 18.99
N ILE A 371 1.77 -16.65 17.84
CA ILE A 371 3.02 -17.29 17.37
C ILE A 371 4.31 -16.53 17.76
N ALA A 372 5.22 -17.23 18.44
CA ALA A 372 6.54 -16.72 18.74
C ALA A 372 7.62 -17.24 17.82
N ILE A 373 8.13 -16.33 17.00
CA ILE A 373 9.46 -16.49 16.39
C ILE A 373 10.49 -16.93 17.44
N PRO A 374 10.54 -16.32 18.65
CA PRO A 374 11.43 -16.78 19.71
C PRO A 374 11.12 -18.19 20.25
N LYS A 375 9.88 -18.67 20.15
CA LYS A 375 9.45 -20.00 20.62
C LYS A 375 9.76 -21.07 19.60
N SER A 376 9.44 -20.85 18.32
CA SER A 376 9.88 -21.75 17.24
C SER A 376 11.40 -21.90 17.24
N LEU A 377 12.13 -20.80 17.44
CA LEU A 377 13.60 -20.85 17.61
C LEU A 377 14.00 -21.59 18.89
N ARG A 378 13.34 -21.35 20.03
CA ARG A 378 13.61 -22.07 21.29
C ARG A 378 13.40 -23.58 21.14
N GLU A 379 12.30 -24.02 20.55
CA GLU A 379 11.99 -25.45 20.36
C GLU A 379 12.96 -26.12 19.37
N VAL A 380 13.55 -25.36 18.44
CA VAL A 380 14.61 -25.83 17.52
C VAL A 380 15.97 -25.91 18.23
N ILE A 381 16.34 -24.89 19.01
CA ILE A 381 17.64 -24.79 19.70
C ILE A 381 17.68 -25.70 20.94
N CYS A 382 16.56 -25.81 21.64
CA CYS A 382 16.44 -26.55 22.89
C CYS A 382 15.08 -27.27 22.90
N PRO A 383 15.00 -28.45 22.26
CA PRO A 383 13.76 -29.21 22.13
C PRO A 383 13.15 -29.54 23.48
N ARG A 384 11.83 -29.44 23.57
CA ARG A 384 11.12 -29.78 24.79
C ARG A 384 11.16 -31.30 25.05
N PRO A 385 11.51 -31.74 26.27
CA PRO A 385 11.59 -33.17 26.59
C PRO A 385 10.22 -33.86 26.67
N THR A 386 9.20 -33.20 27.20
CA THR A 386 7.82 -33.71 27.26
C THR A 386 6.78 -32.59 27.11
N PRO A 387 5.60 -32.85 26.51
CA PRO A 387 4.62 -31.80 26.20
C PRO A 387 4.09 -31.05 27.44
N ASN A 388 4.06 -31.71 28.60
CA ASN A 388 3.49 -31.18 29.84
C ASN A 388 4.44 -30.25 30.63
N VAL A 389 5.71 -30.13 30.21
CA VAL A 389 6.70 -29.30 30.90
C VAL A 389 6.77 -27.93 30.23
N THR A 390 6.60 -26.88 31.04
CA THR A 390 6.53 -25.48 30.56
C THR A 390 7.86 -24.75 30.72
N VAL A 391 8.69 -25.17 31.68
CA VAL A 391 10.06 -24.70 31.89
C VAL A 391 10.98 -25.90 32.03
N TRP A 392 11.96 -26.01 31.16
CA TRP A 392 13.03 -27.01 31.22
C TRP A 392 14.42 -26.36 31.13
N ASN A 393 15.44 -27.11 31.52
CA ASN A 393 16.84 -26.71 31.37
C ASN A 393 17.38 -27.20 30.04
N CYS A 394 18.16 -26.37 29.37
CA CYS A 394 18.84 -26.69 28.12
C CYS A 394 20.24 -27.23 28.44
N PRO A 395 20.49 -28.55 28.31
CA PRO A 395 21.76 -29.15 28.74
C PRO A 395 22.96 -28.61 27.97
N GLU A 396 22.80 -28.33 26.68
CA GLU A 396 23.86 -27.84 25.80
C GLU A 396 24.21 -26.36 26.02
N LEU A 397 23.28 -25.56 26.56
CA LEU A 397 23.46 -24.11 26.76
C LEU A 397 23.57 -23.70 28.24
N HIS A 398 23.49 -24.64 29.19
CA HIS A 398 23.52 -24.40 30.65
C HIS A 398 22.56 -23.30 31.14
N MET A 399 21.46 -23.05 30.42
CA MET A 399 20.47 -22.01 30.76
C MET A 399 19.05 -22.57 30.76
N SER A 400 18.14 -21.91 31.46
CA SER A 400 16.73 -22.27 31.44
C SER A 400 16.05 -21.80 30.14
N SER A 401 15.08 -22.59 29.69
CA SER A 401 14.23 -22.30 28.51
C SER A 401 13.58 -20.92 28.54
N THR A 402 13.25 -20.38 29.72
CA THR A 402 12.69 -19.02 29.89
C THR A 402 13.73 -17.92 29.63
N VAL A 403 14.98 -18.11 30.09
CA VAL A 403 16.07 -17.16 29.85
C VAL A 403 16.45 -17.16 28.37
N LEU A 404 16.54 -18.35 27.76
CA LEU A 404 16.75 -18.50 26.32
C LEU A 404 15.66 -17.80 25.51
N TYR A 405 14.39 -17.97 25.89
CA TYR A 405 13.27 -17.27 25.23
C TYR A 405 13.41 -15.75 25.28
N ARG A 406 13.67 -15.17 26.46
CA ARG A 406 13.83 -13.70 26.61
C ARG A 406 15.03 -13.16 25.83
N ALA A 407 16.13 -13.92 25.78
CA ALA A 407 17.29 -13.58 24.96
C ALA A 407 16.93 -13.56 23.46
N LEU A 408 16.15 -14.55 22.99
CA LEU A 408 15.67 -14.62 21.61
C LEU A 408 14.69 -13.47 21.27
N VAL A 409 13.82 -13.05 22.19
CA VAL A 409 12.94 -11.86 22.02
C VAL A 409 13.79 -10.59 21.86
N ALA A 410 14.81 -10.41 22.71
CA ALA A 410 15.70 -9.26 22.62
C ALA A 410 16.50 -9.25 21.31
N LEU A 411 17.06 -10.40 20.92
CA LEU A 411 17.78 -10.57 19.65
C LEU A 411 16.86 -10.28 18.44
N PHE A 412 15.63 -10.77 18.49
CA PHE A 412 14.61 -10.50 17.49
C PHE A 412 14.30 -8.99 17.36
N GLY A 413 14.10 -8.29 18.48
CA GLY A 413 13.89 -6.84 18.49
C GLY A 413 15.08 -6.06 17.92
N ILE A 414 16.29 -6.40 18.34
CA ILE A 414 17.52 -5.74 17.87
C ILE A 414 17.75 -5.97 16.38
N SER A 415 17.52 -7.19 15.89
CA SER A 415 17.71 -7.52 14.47
C SER A 415 16.67 -6.87 13.56
N LEU A 416 15.41 -6.72 13.99
CA LEU A 416 14.34 -6.18 13.14
C LEU A 416 14.10 -4.68 13.28
N ALA A 417 14.50 -4.05 14.39
CA ALA A 417 14.35 -2.61 14.58
C ALA A 417 14.97 -1.76 13.45
N PRO A 418 16.18 -2.06 12.93
CA PRO A 418 16.77 -1.33 11.82
C PRO A 418 15.91 -1.36 10.54
N PHE A 419 15.24 -2.48 10.27
CA PHE A 419 14.37 -2.62 9.10
C PHE A 419 13.08 -1.80 9.19
N ALA A 420 12.61 -1.51 10.40
CA ALA A 420 11.47 -0.63 10.62
C ALA A 420 11.87 0.86 10.66
N MET A 421 13.15 1.15 10.89
CA MET A 421 13.72 2.51 10.82
C MET A 421 14.13 2.89 9.39
N GLY A 422 14.44 1.92 8.51
CA GLY A 422 14.80 2.16 7.11
C GLY A 422 13.63 2.13 6.11
N HIS A 423 13.90 2.54 4.87
CA HIS A 423 12.98 2.36 3.73
C HIS A 423 13.30 1.03 3.03
N MET A 424 12.44 0.02 3.21
CA MET A 424 12.56 -1.29 2.56
C MET A 424 12.16 -1.21 1.07
N GLN A 425 13.07 -0.74 0.21
CA GLN A 425 12.79 -0.50 -1.22
C GLN A 425 12.75 -1.77 -2.11
N LYS A 426 13.06 -2.97 -1.60
CA LYS A 426 13.13 -4.21 -2.42
C LYS A 426 12.59 -5.45 -1.71
N THR A 427 11.30 -5.47 -1.39
CA THR A 427 10.65 -6.62 -0.70
C THR A 427 10.09 -7.69 -1.63
N ALA A 428 10.05 -7.45 -2.95
CA ALA A 428 9.39 -8.35 -3.91
C ALA A 428 9.98 -9.78 -3.92
N LEU A 429 11.30 -9.93 -3.92
CA LEU A 429 11.96 -11.24 -3.88
C LEU A 429 11.61 -11.99 -2.58
N ILE A 430 11.63 -11.28 -1.45
CA ILE A 430 11.29 -11.83 -0.13
C ILE A 430 9.82 -12.29 -0.11
N GLN A 431 8.91 -11.53 -0.72
CA GLN A 431 7.49 -11.89 -0.83
C GLN A 431 7.27 -13.13 -1.72
N ILE A 432 8.01 -13.26 -2.82
CA ILE A 432 7.95 -14.45 -3.69
C ILE A 432 8.48 -15.70 -2.95
N VAL A 433 9.63 -15.59 -2.29
CA VAL A 433 10.22 -16.71 -1.54
C VAL A 433 9.30 -17.15 -0.40
N THR A 434 8.78 -16.21 0.38
CA THR A 434 7.85 -16.52 1.49
C THR A 434 6.53 -17.12 0.98
N THR A 435 6.04 -16.67 -0.18
CA THR A 435 4.88 -17.26 -0.86
C THR A 435 5.12 -18.73 -1.21
N ILE A 436 6.26 -19.06 -1.82
CA ILE A 436 6.58 -20.45 -2.19
C ILE A 436 6.68 -21.32 -0.93
N MET A 437 7.40 -20.84 0.09
CA MET A 437 7.52 -21.54 1.38
C MET A 437 6.16 -21.77 2.04
N ARG A 438 5.24 -20.79 1.94
CA ARG A 438 3.88 -20.87 2.49
C ARG A 438 3.07 -21.97 1.83
N HIS A 439 3.03 -22.01 0.50
CA HIS A 439 2.31 -23.04 -0.23
C HIS A 439 2.89 -24.44 0.06
N LEU A 440 4.22 -24.58 0.05
CA LEU A 440 4.89 -25.83 0.36
C LEU A 440 4.58 -26.32 1.78
N SER A 441 4.59 -25.43 2.76
CA SER A 441 4.32 -25.77 4.17
C SER A 441 2.89 -26.21 4.39
N PHE A 442 1.89 -25.50 3.84
CA PHE A 442 0.49 -25.92 3.96
C PHE A 442 0.23 -27.26 3.29
N MET A 443 0.76 -27.47 2.08
CA MET A 443 0.62 -28.74 1.38
C MET A 443 1.27 -29.89 2.16
N LEU A 444 2.46 -29.66 2.71
CA LEU A 444 3.16 -30.65 3.51
C LEU A 444 2.38 -31.01 4.78
N MET A 445 1.85 -30.03 5.52
CA MET A 445 1.03 -30.29 6.71
C MET A 445 -0.23 -31.12 6.40
N ILE A 446 -0.91 -30.82 5.28
CA ILE A 446 -2.09 -31.59 4.85
C ILE A 446 -1.69 -33.02 4.47
N VAL A 447 -0.64 -33.18 3.65
CA VAL A 447 -0.17 -34.50 3.21
C VAL A 447 0.27 -35.36 4.39
N LEU A 448 1.04 -34.81 5.33
CA LEU A 448 1.50 -35.53 6.52
C LEU A 448 0.35 -35.96 7.42
N ALA A 449 -0.67 -35.10 7.58
CA ALA A 449 -1.87 -35.45 8.32
C ALA A 449 -2.64 -36.60 7.63
N CYS A 450 -2.83 -36.53 6.31
CA CYS A 450 -3.48 -37.57 5.52
C CYS A 450 -2.71 -38.90 5.55
N VAL A 451 -1.37 -38.88 5.45
CA VAL A 451 -0.52 -40.07 5.58
C VAL A 451 -0.67 -40.68 6.98
N GLY A 452 -0.68 -39.86 8.03
CA GLY A 452 -0.89 -40.35 9.39
C GLY A 452 -2.27 -41.01 9.59
N ILE A 453 -3.31 -40.49 8.95
CA ILE A 453 -4.64 -41.11 8.93
C ILE A 453 -4.60 -42.44 8.20
N ALA A 454 -3.96 -42.51 7.03
CA ALA A 454 -3.82 -43.74 6.24
C ALA A 454 -3.01 -44.84 6.96
N GLN A 455 -2.06 -44.45 7.82
CA GLN A 455 -1.27 -45.37 8.66
C GLN A 455 -2.02 -45.89 9.89
N GLY A 456 -3.32 -45.59 10.04
CA GLY A 456 -4.14 -46.08 11.14
C GLY A 456 -4.10 -45.24 12.42
N HIS A 457 -3.46 -44.07 12.41
CA HIS A 457 -3.49 -43.11 13.52
C HIS A 457 -4.65 -42.11 13.42
N GLY A 458 -5.66 -42.39 12.58
CA GLY A 458 -6.86 -41.58 12.43
C GLY A 458 -7.91 -41.90 13.49
N ARG A 459 -8.72 -40.89 13.84
CA ARG A 459 -9.85 -41.04 14.76
C ARG A 459 -11.09 -41.55 14.00
N PRO A 460 -11.92 -42.41 14.61
CA PRO A 460 -13.17 -42.84 13.99
C PRO A 460 -14.14 -41.66 13.83
N ILE A 461 -14.92 -41.68 12.75
CA ILE A 461 -15.85 -40.60 12.37
C ILE A 461 -16.86 -40.30 13.49
N ALA A 462 -17.32 -41.32 14.22
CA ALA A 462 -18.27 -41.20 15.31
C ALA A 462 -17.74 -40.32 16.47
N ASP A 463 -16.46 -40.46 16.84
CA ASP A 463 -15.83 -39.69 17.91
C ASP A 463 -15.57 -38.23 17.52
N VAL A 464 -15.37 -37.98 16.23
CA VAL A 464 -15.17 -36.63 15.70
C VAL A 464 -16.48 -35.86 15.62
N LEU A 465 -17.57 -36.55 15.24
CA LEU A 465 -18.92 -35.95 15.17
C LEU A 465 -19.57 -35.77 16.53
N SER A 466 -19.29 -36.64 17.51
CA SER A 466 -19.87 -36.57 18.86
C SER A 466 -19.24 -35.49 19.73
N HIS A 467 -17.99 -35.09 19.44
CA HIS A 467 -17.32 -34.03 20.18
C HIS A 467 -17.88 -32.64 19.83
N SER A 468 -18.52 -31.99 20.81
CA SER A 468 -18.96 -30.61 20.70
C SER A 468 -18.80 -29.87 22.02
N ASN A 469 -18.11 -28.72 21.99
CA ASN A 469 -17.98 -27.86 23.15
C ASN A 469 -18.22 -26.40 22.76
N LEU A 470 -19.45 -25.95 22.99
CA LEU A 470 -19.89 -24.59 22.66
C LEU A 470 -19.21 -23.51 23.52
N GLY A 471 -18.55 -23.87 24.62
CA GLY A 471 -17.78 -22.92 25.44
C GLY A 471 -16.62 -22.27 24.68
N TYR A 472 -16.08 -22.95 23.67
CA TYR A 472 -14.98 -22.45 22.83
C TYR A 472 -15.43 -21.67 21.59
N LEU A 473 -16.74 -21.47 21.40
CA LEU A 473 -17.27 -20.77 20.23
C LEU A 473 -16.76 -19.31 20.11
N PRO A 474 -16.70 -18.49 21.18
CA PRO A 474 -16.19 -17.11 21.08
C PRO A 474 -14.72 -17.04 20.66
N ASN A 475 -13.95 -18.05 21.02
CA ASN A 475 -12.57 -18.17 20.61
C ASN A 475 -12.42 -18.41 19.10
N VAL A 476 -13.10 -19.45 18.60
CA VAL A 476 -13.10 -19.79 17.16
C VAL A 476 -13.51 -18.56 16.35
N PHE A 477 -14.47 -17.80 16.86
CA PHE A 477 -14.93 -16.58 16.26
C PHE A 477 -13.83 -15.52 16.13
N GLY A 478 -13.11 -15.21 17.22
CA GLY A 478 -11.99 -14.25 17.19
C GLY A 478 -10.84 -14.70 16.28
N ILE A 479 -10.48 -15.98 16.32
CA ILE A 479 -9.42 -16.55 15.46
C ILE A 479 -9.82 -16.49 13.99
N CYS A 480 -11.06 -16.82 13.66
CA CYS A 480 -11.52 -16.80 12.27
C CYS A 480 -11.63 -15.37 11.73
N ILE A 481 -12.10 -14.40 12.53
CA ILE A 481 -12.07 -12.97 12.18
C ILE A 481 -10.64 -12.56 11.83
N TYR A 482 -9.71 -12.79 12.75
CA TYR A 482 -8.29 -12.50 12.55
C TYR A 482 -7.71 -13.19 11.30
N SER A 483 -8.09 -14.44 11.02
CA SER A 483 -7.56 -15.22 9.90
C SER A 483 -8.07 -14.78 8.54
N PHE A 484 -9.32 -14.32 8.45
CA PHE A 484 -9.91 -13.81 7.20
C PHE A 484 -9.68 -12.30 6.99
N MET A 485 -8.88 -11.66 7.84
CA MET A 485 -8.71 -10.22 7.84
C MET A 485 -7.77 -9.71 6.74
N CYS A 486 -8.35 -9.19 5.65
CA CYS A 486 -7.62 -8.49 4.58
C CYS A 486 -7.47 -6.97 4.80
N HIS A 487 -8.09 -6.43 5.86
CA HIS A 487 -8.29 -4.98 6.07
C HIS A 487 -7.15 -4.27 6.81
N HIS A 488 -6.28 -5.05 7.47
CA HIS A 488 -5.17 -4.57 8.34
C HIS A 488 -4.11 -3.72 7.63
N ARG A 489 -4.23 -3.51 6.33
CA ARG A 489 -3.28 -2.71 5.55
C ARG A 489 -3.97 -1.65 4.68
N SER A 490 -5.00 -1.00 5.22
CA SER A 490 -5.66 0.17 4.62
C SER A 490 -5.16 1.44 5.34
N ARG A 491 -4.39 2.30 4.67
CA ARG A 491 -3.80 3.52 5.25
C ARG A 491 -4.66 4.73 4.91
N ILE A 492 -5.48 5.26 5.82
CA ILE A 492 -6.10 6.59 5.63
C ILE A 492 -5.02 7.66 5.92
N PRO A 493 -4.88 8.72 5.14
CA PRO A 493 -4.18 9.95 5.52
C PRO A 493 -5.15 10.98 6.18
N LEU A 494 -4.69 11.89 7.05
CA LEU A 494 -5.56 12.83 7.81
C LEU A 494 -5.43 14.29 7.38
N HIS A 495 -4.38 14.70 6.66
CA HIS A 495 -4.21 16.08 6.21
C HIS A 495 -3.43 16.16 4.90
N VAL A 496 -3.95 16.94 3.96
CA VAL A 496 -3.27 17.38 2.73
C VAL A 496 -2.59 18.69 3.05
N ASP A 497 -1.33 18.61 3.46
CA ASP A 497 -0.38 19.64 3.10
C ASP A 497 0.64 18.97 2.19
N THR A 498 0.77 19.55 1.00
CA THR A 498 1.68 19.16 -0.08
C THR A 498 2.98 18.55 0.44
N PHE A 499 3.40 17.42 -0.16
CA PHE A 499 4.73 16.83 -0.05
C PHE A 499 4.97 15.85 1.14
N ASP A 500 4.34 14.67 1.10
CA ASP A 500 4.94 13.45 1.68
C ASP A 500 4.41 12.18 0.97
N LEU A 501 4.39 12.19 -0.38
CA LEU A 501 4.11 11.04 -1.27
C LEU A 501 5.37 10.14 -1.38
N ASN A 502 5.82 9.50 -0.31
CA ASN A 502 6.98 8.60 -0.39
C ASN A 502 6.92 7.35 0.50
N VAL A 503 5.74 6.92 0.94
CA VAL A 503 5.58 5.61 1.60
C VAL A 503 4.43 4.83 0.96
N GLY A 504 4.61 4.50 -0.32
CA GLY A 504 3.89 3.44 -1.01
C GLY A 504 4.26 2.07 -0.43
N SER A 505 3.61 1.68 0.67
CA SER A 505 3.69 0.29 1.15
C SER A 505 2.95 -0.62 0.16
N HIS A 506 3.70 -1.24 -0.75
CA HIS A 506 3.34 -2.20 -1.80
C HIS A 506 2.50 -3.43 -1.39
N SER A 507 1.94 -3.47 -0.19
CA SER A 507 1.26 -4.66 0.33
C SER A 507 -0.15 -4.37 0.88
N SER A 508 -0.66 -3.16 0.66
CA SER A 508 -2.03 -2.77 0.97
C SER A 508 -3.02 -3.38 -0.05
N LEU A 509 -4.28 -3.61 0.36
CA LEU A 509 -5.32 -4.10 -0.55
C LEU A 509 -5.46 -3.21 -1.83
N PRO A 510 -5.41 -1.86 -1.73
CA PRO A 510 -5.33 -0.99 -2.91
C PRO A 510 -4.04 -1.20 -3.73
N GLY A 511 -2.87 -1.32 -3.09
CA GLY A 511 -1.60 -1.53 -3.78
C GLY A 511 -1.50 -2.85 -4.54
N ILE A 512 -2.31 -3.85 -4.16
CA ILE A 512 -2.48 -5.10 -4.90
C ILE A 512 -3.53 -4.90 -6.01
N ILE A 513 -4.69 -4.31 -5.74
CA ILE A 513 -5.75 -4.23 -6.75
C ILE A 513 -5.43 -3.22 -7.88
N ALA A 514 -4.77 -2.10 -7.57
CA ALA A 514 -4.44 -1.02 -8.50
C ALA A 514 -3.62 -1.45 -9.73
N PRO A 515 -2.58 -2.29 -9.62
CA PRO A 515 -1.80 -2.74 -10.78
C PRO A 515 -2.42 -3.88 -11.61
N ILE A 516 -3.63 -4.40 -11.29
CA ILE A 516 -4.25 -5.47 -12.10
C ILE A 516 -4.64 -4.94 -13.48
N SER A 517 -4.20 -5.61 -14.55
CA SER A 517 -4.45 -5.19 -15.95
C SER A 517 -5.92 -5.21 -16.36
N LYS A 518 -6.69 -6.24 -15.97
CA LYS A 518 -8.13 -6.35 -16.29
C LYS A 518 -9.00 -6.00 -15.09
N LYS A 519 -9.52 -4.77 -15.06
CA LYS A 519 -10.32 -4.26 -13.92
C LYS A 519 -11.63 -5.01 -13.68
N ARG A 520 -12.32 -5.43 -14.75
CA ARG A 520 -13.54 -6.26 -14.65
C ARG A 520 -13.30 -7.62 -13.96
N ALA A 521 -12.07 -8.13 -14.02
CA ALA A 521 -11.71 -9.40 -13.39
C ALA A 521 -11.50 -9.29 -11.87
N VAL A 522 -11.31 -8.07 -11.32
CA VAL A 522 -11.00 -7.85 -9.89
C VAL A 522 -12.02 -8.52 -8.98
N ARG A 523 -13.32 -8.38 -9.28
CA ARG A 523 -14.39 -9.00 -8.48
C ARG A 523 -14.34 -10.53 -8.52
N SER A 524 -14.07 -11.11 -9.69
CA SER A 524 -13.95 -12.57 -9.85
C SER A 524 -12.69 -13.12 -9.18
N ILE A 525 -11.57 -12.39 -9.27
CA ILE A 525 -10.30 -12.73 -8.60
C ILE A 525 -10.50 -12.69 -7.09
N PHE A 526 -11.14 -11.65 -6.57
CA PHE A 526 -11.42 -11.48 -5.15
C PHE A 526 -12.28 -12.63 -4.61
N LEU A 527 -13.38 -12.95 -5.31
CA LEU A 527 -14.23 -14.09 -4.96
C LEU A 527 -13.47 -15.41 -5.01
N GLY A 528 -12.72 -15.66 -6.09
CA GLY A 528 -11.92 -16.87 -6.24
C GLY A 528 -10.90 -17.04 -5.12
N ALA A 529 -10.25 -15.96 -4.68
CA ALA A 529 -9.26 -16.00 -3.61
C ALA A 529 -9.90 -16.33 -2.26
N PHE A 530 -11.06 -15.74 -1.92
CA PHE A 530 -11.79 -16.09 -0.69
C PHE A 530 -12.27 -17.53 -0.68
N ILE A 531 -12.76 -18.05 -1.81
CA ILE A 531 -13.13 -19.46 -1.95
C ILE A 531 -11.90 -20.35 -1.75
N ALA A 532 -10.77 -20.02 -2.38
CA ALA A 532 -9.53 -20.79 -2.25
C ALA A 532 -9.01 -20.80 -0.80
N VAL A 533 -9.06 -19.67 -0.10
CA VAL A 533 -8.71 -19.56 1.32
C VAL A 533 -9.64 -20.43 2.18
N PHE A 534 -10.95 -20.34 1.96
CA PHE A 534 -11.93 -21.15 2.69
C PHE A 534 -11.68 -22.64 2.50
N VAL A 535 -11.44 -23.09 1.26
CA VAL A 535 -11.11 -24.48 0.94
C VAL A 535 -9.81 -24.91 1.61
N LEU A 536 -8.78 -24.06 1.60
CA LEU A 536 -7.53 -24.37 2.29
C LEU A 536 -7.76 -24.55 3.80
N TYR A 537 -8.48 -23.62 4.43
CA TYR A 537 -8.71 -23.63 5.88
C TYR A 537 -9.57 -24.80 6.33
N ILE A 538 -10.62 -25.14 5.56
CA ILE A 538 -11.46 -26.29 5.88
C ILE A 538 -10.70 -27.60 5.72
N VAL A 539 -9.93 -27.78 4.64
CA VAL A 539 -9.13 -29.00 4.42
C VAL A 539 -8.06 -29.16 5.49
N LEU A 540 -7.35 -28.08 5.83
CA LEU A 540 -6.34 -28.09 6.89
C LEU A 540 -6.96 -28.48 8.23
N SER A 541 -8.10 -27.89 8.59
CA SER A 541 -8.78 -28.15 9.86
C SER A 541 -9.38 -29.54 9.95
N PHE A 542 -9.98 -30.03 8.86
CA PHE A 542 -10.49 -31.40 8.79
C PHE A 542 -9.34 -32.40 8.95
N SER A 543 -8.27 -32.26 8.16
CA SER A 543 -7.12 -33.18 8.23
C SER A 543 -6.51 -33.24 9.63
N ALA A 544 -6.41 -32.11 10.34
CA ALA A 544 -5.94 -32.07 11.72
C ALA A 544 -6.90 -32.74 12.71
N THR A 545 -8.20 -32.47 12.60
CA THR A 545 -9.23 -32.99 13.51
C THR A 545 -9.39 -34.51 13.42
N PHE A 546 -9.25 -35.07 12.20
CA PHE A 546 -9.27 -36.51 11.99
C PHE A 546 -7.96 -37.19 12.43
N ARG A 547 -6.83 -36.48 12.43
CA ARG A 547 -5.52 -37.04 12.80
C ARG A 547 -5.23 -36.99 14.30
N TYR A 548 -5.66 -35.95 15.01
CA TYR A 548 -5.29 -35.69 16.39
C TYR A 548 -6.52 -35.54 17.30
N LEU A 549 -6.35 -35.81 18.60
CA LEU A 549 -7.36 -35.42 19.61
C LEU A 549 -7.30 -33.90 19.83
N PRO A 550 -8.41 -33.24 20.25
CA PRO A 550 -8.47 -31.79 20.42
C PRO A 550 -7.40 -31.25 21.38
N GLU A 551 -7.07 -32.02 22.41
CA GLU A 551 -6.06 -31.67 23.43
C GLU A 551 -4.61 -31.78 22.92
N HIS A 552 -4.37 -32.55 21.87
CA HIS A 552 -3.03 -32.79 21.33
C HIS A 552 -2.66 -31.86 20.16
N ILE A 553 -3.64 -31.15 19.61
CA ILE A 553 -3.39 -30.13 18.58
C ILE A 553 -2.79 -28.91 19.28
N GLN A 554 -1.56 -28.56 18.91
CA GLN A 554 -0.88 -27.39 19.45
C GLN A 554 -1.54 -26.13 18.92
N ASP A 555 -1.43 -25.03 19.68
CA ASP A 555 -1.95 -23.70 19.29
C ASP A 555 -1.49 -23.27 17.89
N VAL A 556 -0.26 -23.65 17.52
CA VAL A 556 0.32 -23.43 16.19
C VAL A 556 0.54 -24.79 15.55
N TYR A 557 -0.18 -25.07 14.47
CA TYR A 557 -0.24 -26.41 13.91
C TYR A 557 1.12 -26.96 13.42
N THR A 558 2.07 -26.09 13.04
CA THR A 558 3.42 -26.53 12.66
C THR A 558 4.17 -27.22 13.79
N LEU A 559 3.85 -26.90 15.05
CA LEU A 559 4.48 -27.51 16.23
C LEU A 559 4.09 -28.99 16.40
N ASN A 560 2.99 -29.44 15.81
CA ASN A 560 2.61 -30.86 15.83
C ASN A 560 3.56 -31.76 15.01
N PHE A 561 4.44 -31.17 14.19
CA PHE A 561 5.34 -31.89 13.28
C PHE A 561 6.82 -31.80 13.68
N THR A 562 7.14 -31.22 14.84
CA THR A 562 8.52 -31.05 15.34
C THR A 562 9.21 -32.38 15.61
N THR A 563 8.45 -33.40 16.01
CA THR A 563 8.94 -34.76 16.29
C THR A 563 8.83 -35.71 15.08
N TYR A 564 8.69 -35.17 13.86
CA TYR A 564 8.55 -36.01 12.67
C TYR A 564 9.87 -36.74 12.36
N PRO A 565 9.85 -38.03 11.93
CA PRO A 565 11.07 -38.84 11.77
C PRO A 565 12.09 -38.25 10.81
N ASN A 566 11.63 -37.53 9.77
CA ASN A 566 12.52 -36.87 8.84
C ASN A 566 12.89 -35.48 9.38
N ALA A 567 14.14 -35.34 9.83
CA ALA A 567 14.67 -34.11 10.40
C ALA A 567 14.51 -32.90 9.49
N PHE A 568 14.69 -33.04 8.17
CA PHE A 568 14.54 -31.93 7.23
C PHE A 568 13.11 -31.37 7.23
N ILE A 569 12.11 -32.26 7.22
CA ILE A 569 10.68 -31.88 7.25
C ILE A 569 10.34 -31.21 8.58
N ALA A 570 10.80 -31.78 9.70
CA ALA A 570 10.58 -31.22 11.03
C ALA A 570 11.18 -29.81 11.16
N TYR A 571 12.44 -29.60 10.74
CA TYR A 571 13.08 -28.29 10.78
C TYR A 571 12.41 -27.29 9.84
N PHE A 572 12.07 -27.70 8.61
CA PHE A 572 11.42 -26.84 7.63
C PHE A 572 10.07 -26.29 8.15
N LEU A 573 9.20 -27.17 8.68
CA LEU A 573 7.90 -26.77 9.22
C LEU A 573 8.04 -25.94 10.51
N SER A 574 9.05 -26.22 11.34
CA SER A 574 9.30 -25.49 12.58
C SER A 574 9.79 -24.06 12.34
N LEU A 575 10.61 -23.85 11.30
CA LEU A 575 11.15 -22.54 10.93
C LEU A 575 10.25 -21.75 9.97
N PHE A 576 9.29 -22.39 9.31
CA PHE A 576 8.36 -21.70 8.40
C PHE A 576 7.68 -20.45 9.02
N PRO A 577 7.12 -20.52 10.25
CA PRO A 577 6.56 -19.33 10.89
C PRO A 577 7.62 -18.27 11.19
N VAL A 578 8.86 -18.68 11.52
CA VAL A 578 9.98 -17.77 11.79
C VAL A 578 10.27 -16.90 10.58
N PHE A 579 10.45 -17.51 9.41
CA PHE A 579 10.76 -16.79 8.19
C PHE A 579 9.59 -15.91 7.74
N THR A 580 8.38 -16.45 7.69
CA THR A 580 7.22 -15.70 7.20
C THR A 580 6.82 -14.54 8.10
N LEU A 581 6.89 -14.70 9.42
CA LEU A 581 6.59 -13.61 10.35
C LEU A 581 7.69 -12.57 10.43
N SER A 582 8.97 -12.97 10.41
CA SER A 582 10.10 -12.02 10.43
C SER A 582 10.05 -11.09 9.21
N THR A 583 9.61 -11.59 8.06
CA THR A 583 9.45 -10.76 6.85
C THR A 583 8.24 -9.83 6.91
N THR A 584 7.20 -10.20 7.65
CA THR A 584 5.95 -9.42 7.75
C THR A 584 6.04 -8.35 8.84
N PHE A 585 6.78 -8.63 9.92
CA PHE A 585 6.89 -7.77 11.10
C PHE A 585 7.38 -6.35 10.78
N PRO A 586 8.49 -6.12 10.04
CA PRO A 586 8.95 -4.76 9.71
C PRO A 586 7.93 -3.97 8.89
N ILE A 587 7.17 -4.65 8.01
CA ILE A 587 6.18 -3.98 7.16
C ILE A 587 4.99 -3.51 8.00
N ILE A 588 4.54 -4.31 8.98
CA ILE A 588 3.51 -3.89 9.95
C ILE A 588 4.04 -2.77 10.83
N ALA A 589 5.30 -2.84 11.28
CA ALA A 589 5.92 -1.81 12.11
C ALA A 589 6.04 -0.46 11.38
N ILE A 590 6.45 -0.46 10.10
CA ILE A 590 6.45 0.76 9.25
C ILE A 590 5.02 1.29 9.09
N THR A 591 4.04 0.41 8.85
CA THR A 591 2.63 0.82 8.73
C THR A 591 2.15 1.49 10.03
N LEU A 592 2.46 0.91 11.18
CA LEU A 592 2.10 1.46 12.49
C LEU A 592 2.78 2.81 12.74
N ARG A 593 4.08 2.93 12.45
CA ARG A 593 4.83 4.19 12.54
C ARG A 593 4.14 5.32 11.78
N GLU A 594 3.77 5.08 10.54
CA GLU A 594 3.09 6.10 9.70
C GLU A 594 1.70 6.45 10.23
N ASN A 595 0.94 5.46 10.74
CA ASN A 595 -0.36 5.73 11.37
C ASN A 595 -0.21 6.56 12.65
N LEU A 596 0.83 6.31 13.47
CA LEU A 596 1.12 7.10 14.66
C LEU A 596 1.52 8.53 14.30
N ARG A 597 2.42 8.71 13.32
CA ARG A 597 2.84 10.05 12.84
C ARG A 597 1.63 10.87 12.39
N THR A 598 0.71 10.23 11.67
CA THR A 598 -0.52 10.86 11.16
C THR A 598 -1.49 11.24 12.30
N LEU A 599 -1.66 10.38 13.31
CA LEU A 599 -2.54 10.65 14.45
C LEU A 599 -2.04 11.81 15.33
N PHE A 600 -0.73 11.91 15.55
CA PHE A 600 -0.13 12.89 16.45
C PHE A 600 0.24 14.23 15.78
N HIS A 601 -0.14 14.44 14.51
CA HIS A 601 0.17 15.65 13.75
C HIS A 601 1.66 16.06 13.82
N ALA A 602 2.57 15.08 13.73
CA ALA A 602 3.99 15.37 13.83
C ALA A 602 4.46 16.21 12.62
N ASN A 603 4.94 17.43 12.90
CA ASN A 603 5.35 18.40 11.90
C ASN A 603 6.59 17.91 11.14
N SER A 604 6.56 17.96 9.81
CA SER A 604 7.59 17.40 8.92
C SER A 604 8.97 18.10 8.96
N SER A 605 9.20 19.03 9.89
CA SER A 605 10.41 19.89 9.90
C SER A 605 11.63 19.30 10.65
N GLN A 606 11.55 18.09 11.21
CA GLN A 606 12.69 17.42 11.87
C GLN A 606 12.86 15.98 11.35
N HIS A 607 13.64 15.83 10.27
CA HIS A 607 13.58 14.65 9.39
C HIS A 607 14.14 13.32 9.93
N VAL A 608 14.90 13.28 11.03
CA VAL A 608 15.58 12.03 11.49
C VAL A 608 15.18 11.60 12.92
N SER A 609 15.00 12.55 13.84
CA SER A 609 14.57 12.27 15.21
C SER A 609 13.15 11.72 15.26
N ASP A 610 12.24 12.28 14.46
CA ASP A 610 10.83 11.90 14.49
C ASP A 610 10.62 10.52 13.86
N MET A 611 11.29 10.23 12.75
CA MET A 611 11.20 8.92 12.09
C MET A 611 11.69 7.80 13.03
N THR A 612 12.77 8.05 13.77
CA THR A 612 13.32 7.12 14.77
C THR A 612 12.40 7.01 15.99
N LEU A 613 11.88 8.12 16.50
CA LEU A 613 10.99 8.16 17.65
C LEU A 613 9.70 7.38 17.40
N PHE A 614 9.03 7.62 16.28
CA PHE A 614 7.80 6.91 15.93
C PHE A 614 8.06 5.42 15.60
N ALA A 615 9.24 5.08 15.05
CA ALA A 615 9.62 3.69 14.84
C ALA A 615 9.84 2.96 16.19
N LEU A 616 10.51 3.60 17.15
CA LEU A 616 10.68 3.06 18.51
C LEU A 616 9.33 2.95 19.24
N LEU A 617 8.46 3.96 19.13
CA LEU A 617 7.09 3.90 19.65
C LEU A 617 6.30 2.73 19.03
N ALA A 618 6.50 2.42 17.76
CA ALA A 618 5.82 1.29 17.11
C ALA A 618 6.32 -0.08 17.59
N ILE A 619 7.62 -0.24 17.87
CA ILE A 619 8.26 -1.55 18.12
C ILE A 619 8.40 -1.88 19.60
N VAL A 620 8.77 -0.89 20.43
CA VAL A 620 9.09 -1.11 21.85
C VAL A 620 7.88 -1.62 22.64
N PRO A 621 6.66 -1.05 22.54
CA PRO A 621 5.53 -1.54 23.33
C PRO A 621 5.17 -3.01 23.04
N PRO A 622 5.09 -3.48 21.78
CA PRO A 622 4.93 -4.91 21.48
C PRO A 622 5.99 -5.81 22.08
N LEU A 623 7.27 -5.41 22.04
CA LEU A 623 8.37 -6.19 22.61
C LEU A 623 8.34 -6.23 24.13
N VAL A 624 7.97 -5.11 24.78
CA VAL A 624 7.78 -5.05 26.24
C VAL A 624 6.62 -5.96 26.65
N ILE A 625 5.50 -5.92 25.93
CA ILE A 625 4.39 -6.85 26.13
C ILE A 625 4.88 -8.30 25.96
N ALA A 626 5.65 -8.61 24.91
CA ALA A 626 6.23 -9.94 24.70
C ALA A 626 7.24 -10.40 25.78
N PHE A 627 7.88 -9.45 26.45
CA PHE A 627 8.86 -9.73 27.50
C PHE A 627 8.19 -10.03 28.85
N PHE A 628 7.09 -9.33 29.16
CA PHE A 628 6.40 -9.44 30.46
C PHE A 628 5.12 -10.28 30.44
N THR A 629 4.49 -10.41 29.28
CA THR A 629 3.27 -11.20 29.13
C THR A 629 3.56 -12.43 28.30
N GLU A 630 3.18 -13.59 28.84
CA GLU A 630 3.18 -14.86 28.10
C GLU A 630 1.74 -15.25 27.68
N ASP A 631 0.73 -14.48 28.10
CA ASP A 631 -0.70 -14.71 27.82
C ASP A 631 -1.19 -13.97 26.57
N VAL A 632 -0.96 -14.61 25.43
CA VAL A 632 -1.37 -14.14 24.10
C VAL A 632 -2.89 -14.23 23.91
N GLY A 633 -3.58 -15.11 24.65
CA GLY A 633 -5.02 -15.31 24.52
C GLY A 633 -5.84 -14.15 25.05
N MET A 634 -5.33 -13.43 26.06
CA MET A 634 -5.85 -12.12 26.45
C MET A 634 -5.63 -11.10 25.33
N LEU A 635 -4.42 -11.06 24.75
CA LEU A 635 -4.05 -10.07 23.74
C LEU A 635 -4.88 -10.25 22.46
N VAL A 636 -4.89 -11.44 21.84
CA VAL A 636 -5.71 -11.77 20.65
C VAL A 636 -7.19 -11.64 20.94
N GLY A 637 -7.62 -12.02 22.14
CA GLY A 637 -9.00 -11.84 22.58
C GLY A 637 -9.43 -10.39 22.68
N ILE A 638 -8.53 -9.47 22.97
CA ILE A 638 -8.83 -8.04 23.03
C ILE A 638 -8.65 -7.40 21.65
N THR A 639 -7.51 -7.60 21.01
CA THR A 639 -7.16 -6.95 19.74
C THR A 639 -7.90 -7.56 18.56
N GLY A 640 -7.94 -8.88 18.45
CA GLY A 640 -8.66 -9.59 17.38
C GLY A 640 -10.18 -9.52 17.54
N ALA A 641 -10.69 -9.61 18.77
CA ALA A 641 -12.13 -9.58 18.97
C ALA A 641 -12.71 -8.16 18.94
N TYR A 642 -12.13 -7.18 19.63
CA TYR A 642 -12.69 -5.82 19.66
C TYR A 642 -12.20 -4.97 18.48
N ALA A 643 -10.89 -4.84 18.29
CA ALA A 643 -10.36 -4.02 17.20
C ALA A 643 -10.55 -4.71 15.84
N GLY A 644 -10.43 -6.04 15.76
CA GLY A 644 -10.73 -6.81 14.56
C GLY A 644 -12.20 -6.71 14.14
N LEU A 645 -13.17 -6.82 15.06
CA LEU A 645 -14.59 -6.60 14.73
C LEU A 645 -14.85 -5.19 14.20
N ALA A 646 -14.23 -4.18 14.81
CA ALA A 646 -14.37 -2.80 14.36
C ALA A 646 -13.81 -2.60 12.95
N ILE A 647 -12.59 -3.08 12.67
CA ILE A 647 -11.92 -2.90 11.37
C ILE A 647 -12.56 -3.75 10.28
N GLN A 648 -13.03 -4.95 10.59
CA GLN A 648 -13.53 -5.88 9.59
C GLN A 648 -15.01 -5.65 9.29
N TRP A 649 -15.84 -5.25 10.27
CA TRP A 649 -17.30 -5.19 10.10
C TRP A 649 -17.85 -3.77 10.20
N VAL A 650 -17.51 -3.03 11.27
CA VAL A 650 -18.09 -1.71 11.55
C VAL A 650 -17.57 -0.66 10.57
N ILE A 651 -16.26 -0.61 10.38
CA ILE A 651 -15.60 0.40 9.55
C ILE A 651 -16.00 0.29 8.07
N PRO A 652 -15.94 -0.90 7.40
CA PRO A 652 -16.35 -1.04 6.01
C PRO A 652 -17.84 -0.72 5.77
N ALA A 653 -18.72 -1.15 6.69
CA ALA A 653 -20.14 -0.83 6.61
C ALA A 653 -20.38 0.68 6.71
N SER A 654 -19.68 1.35 7.63
CA SER A 654 -19.75 2.80 7.80
C SER A 654 -19.22 3.55 6.57
N PHE A 655 -18.11 3.09 5.98
CA PHE A 655 -17.55 3.70 4.76
C PHE A 655 -18.53 3.70 3.60
N VAL A 656 -19.10 2.55 3.29
CA VAL A 656 -20.04 2.42 2.17
C VAL A 656 -21.33 3.18 2.42
N TYR A 657 -21.81 3.21 3.66
CA TYR A 657 -22.99 3.99 4.03
C TYR A 657 -22.76 5.49 3.78
N CYS A 658 -21.69 6.07 4.33
CA CYS A 658 -21.36 7.48 4.13
C CYS A 658 -21.09 7.80 2.65
N LEU A 659 -20.41 6.90 1.93
CA LEU A 659 -20.11 7.08 0.51
C LEU A 659 -21.39 7.17 -0.33
N ARG A 660 -22.33 6.26 -0.11
CA ARG A 660 -23.58 6.24 -0.88
C ARG A 660 -24.44 7.46 -0.61
N GLN A 661 -24.51 7.92 0.64
CA GLN A 661 -25.18 9.18 0.96
C GLN A 661 -24.53 10.35 0.21
N ARG A 662 -23.19 10.42 0.23
CA ARG A 662 -22.47 11.52 -0.44
C ARG A 662 -22.62 11.49 -1.96
N LEU A 663 -22.59 10.30 -2.57
CA LEU A 663 -22.81 10.14 -4.00
C LEU A 663 -24.24 10.54 -4.40
N ASP A 664 -25.25 10.25 -3.57
CA ASP A 664 -26.63 10.69 -3.80
C ASP A 664 -26.79 12.21 -3.68
N GLU A 665 -26.15 12.84 -2.67
CA GLU A 665 -26.11 14.30 -2.53
C GLU A 665 -25.48 14.99 -3.74
N VAL A 666 -24.31 14.51 -4.18
CA VAL A 666 -23.57 15.06 -5.31
C VAL A 666 -24.30 14.78 -6.63
N GLY A 667 -24.91 13.61 -6.78
CA GLY A 667 -25.74 13.29 -7.95
C GLY A 667 -26.95 14.22 -8.08
N LYS A 668 -27.62 14.54 -6.96
CA LYS A 668 -28.73 15.50 -6.91
C LYS A 668 -28.27 16.92 -7.22
N SER A 669 -27.14 17.37 -6.67
CA SER A 669 -26.63 18.73 -6.90
C SER A 669 -26.20 18.96 -8.36
N LEU A 670 -25.67 17.94 -9.02
CA LEU A 670 -25.23 17.99 -10.42
C LEU A 670 -26.33 17.62 -11.43
N LYS A 671 -27.57 17.36 -10.99
CA LYS A 671 -28.70 16.92 -11.84
C LYS A 671 -28.34 15.72 -12.75
N LEU A 672 -27.48 14.82 -12.29
CA LEU A 672 -27.07 13.62 -13.02
C LEU A 672 -28.19 12.57 -12.96
N GLN A 673 -29.31 12.81 -13.65
CA GLN A 673 -30.35 11.80 -13.86
C GLN A 673 -29.81 10.74 -14.83
N GLY A 674 -29.50 9.55 -14.31
CA GLY A 674 -29.06 8.41 -15.13
C GLY A 674 -27.55 8.14 -15.12
N ALA A 675 -26.81 8.60 -14.11
CA ALA A 675 -25.40 8.22 -13.94
C ALA A 675 -25.25 6.68 -13.91
N PRO A 676 -24.24 6.11 -14.60
CA PRO A 676 -24.03 4.67 -14.63
C PRO A 676 -23.80 4.12 -13.22
N LYS A 677 -24.41 2.96 -12.94
CA LYS A 677 -24.22 2.24 -11.68
C LYS A 677 -22.74 1.91 -11.51
N ASN A 678 -22.19 2.20 -10.32
CA ASN A 678 -20.79 1.89 -9.98
C ASN A 678 -20.50 0.41 -10.31
N PRO A 679 -19.57 0.11 -11.25
CA PRO A 679 -19.26 -1.26 -11.68
C PRO A 679 -18.60 -2.10 -10.57
N PHE A 680 -18.05 -1.44 -9.55
CA PHE A 680 -17.47 -2.05 -8.35
C PHE A 680 -18.41 -2.02 -7.14
N ALA A 681 -19.67 -1.62 -7.33
CA ALA A 681 -20.66 -1.69 -6.27
C ALA A 681 -20.82 -3.13 -5.77
N SER A 682 -20.83 -3.30 -4.46
CA SER A 682 -21.10 -4.59 -3.85
C SER A 682 -22.51 -5.05 -4.21
N SER A 683 -22.65 -6.31 -4.63
CA SER A 683 -23.97 -6.92 -4.83
C SER A 683 -24.78 -7.04 -3.55
N PHE A 684 -24.16 -6.86 -2.39
CA PHE A 684 -24.81 -6.85 -1.08
C PHE A 684 -25.21 -5.44 -0.65
N GLY A 685 -25.39 -4.50 -1.58
CA GLY A 685 -25.62 -3.09 -1.28
C GLY A 685 -26.96 -2.71 -0.63
N GLY A 686 -27.83 -3.64 -0.29
CA GLY A 686 -29.07 -3.31 0.43
C GLY A 686 -28.79 -2.77 1.84
N VAL A 687 -29.59 -1.79 2.30
CA VAL A 687 -29.54 -1.28 3.68
C VAL A 687 -29.68 -2.41 4.71
N GLY A 688 -30.42 -3.47 4.37
CA GLY A 688 -30.56 -4.67 5.19
C GLY A 688 -29.24 -5.42 5.47
N TRP A 689 -28.32 -5.48 4.50
CA TRP A 689 -27.01 -6.13 4.71
C TRP A 689 -26.09 -5.27 5.57
N LEU A 690 -26.16 -3.94 5.44
CA LEU A 690 -25.45 -3.01 6.33
C LEU A 690 -25.97 -3.15 7.77
N ALA A 691 -27.30 -3.17 7.96
CA ALA A 691 -27.92 -3.38 9.26
C ALA A 691 -27.59 -4.75 9.85
N LEU A 692 -27.54 -5.80 9.02
CA LEU A 692 -27.15 -7.14 9.46
C LEU A 692 -25.71 -7.18 9.97
N LEU A 693 -24.75 -6.56 9.26
CA LEU A 693 -23.35 -6.53 9.70
C LEU A 693 -23.16 -5.73 10.99
N MET A 694 -23.86 -4.60 11.13
CA MET A 694 -23.86 -3.81 12.36
C MET A 694 -24.55 -4.54 13.52
N GLY A 695 -25.62 -5.29 13.24
CA GLY A 695 -26.30 -6.13 14.22
C GLY A 695 -25.43 -7.30 14.67
N LEU A 696 -24.79 -7.99 13.72
CA LEU A 696 -23.84 -9.07 14.00
C LEU A 696 -22.65 -8.57 14.82
N SER A 697 -22.07 -7.41 14.49
CA SER A 697 -20.97 -6.85 15.27
C SER A 697 -21.38 -6.52 16.71
N ALA A 698 -22.57 -5.95 16.90
CA ALA A 698 -23.11 -5.67 18.23
C ALA A 698 -23.36 -6.94 19.04
N VAL A 699 -23.99 -7.96 18.44
CA VAL A 699 -24.24 -9.26 19.11
C VAL A 699 -22.91 -9.94 19.45
N SER A 700 -21.95 -9.94 18.53
CA SER A 700 -20.63 -10.53 18.76
C SER A 700 -19.87 -9.81 19.88
N LEU A 701 -19.88 -8.48 19.91
CA LEU A 701 -19.29 -7.70 21.00
C LEU A 701 -19.95 -8.05 22.33
N LEU A 702 -21.29 -8.11 22.39
CA LEU A 702 -22.01 -8.48 23.61
C LEU A 702 -21.64 -9.89 24.08
N VAL A 703 -21.59 -10.88 23.18
CA VAL A 703 -21.23 -12.26 23.52
C VAL A 703 -19.78 -12.36 23.99
N ILE A 704 -18.85 -11.69 23.32
CA ILE A 704 -17.43 -11.66 23.67
C ILE A 704 -17.23 -11.00 25.04
N THR A 705 -17.83 -9.82 25.24
CA THR A 705 -17.74 -9.10 26.51
C THR A 705 -18.40 -9.89 27.64
N TYR A 706 -19.58 -10.47 27.42
CA TYR A 706 -20.26 -11.29 28.41
C TYR A 706 -19.41 -12.49 28.82
N THR A 707 -18.87 -13.21 27.84
CA THR A 707 -18.05 -14.41 28.10
C THR A 707 -16.72 -14.07 28.78
N ARG A 708 -16.15 -12.89 28.55
CA ARG A 708 -14.87 -12.48 29.14
C ARG A 708 -14.99 -11.83 30.52
N VAL A 709 -16.10 -11.13 30.78
CA VAL A 709 -16.29 -10.37 32.02
C VAL A 709 -17.00 -11.22 33.08
N PHE A 710 -17.94 -12.08 32.69
CA PHE A 710 -18.83 -12.78 33.62
C PHE A 710 -18.63 -14.30 33.70
N LYS A 711 -17.82 -14.88 32.81
CA LYS A 711 -17.37 -16.28 32.86
C LYS A 711 -15.84 -16.31 32.89
#